data_AF-A0A5N4EC87-F1
#
_entry.id   AF-A0A5N4EC87-F1
#
_cell.length_a   1.000
_cell.length_b   1.000
_cell.length_c   1.000
_cell.angle_alpha   90.00
_cell.angle_beta   90.00
_cell.angle_gamma   90.00
#
_symmetry.space_group_name_H-M   'P 1'
#
loop_
_entity.id
_entity.type
_entity.pdbx_description
1 polymer ?
#
loop_
_entity_poly.entity_id
_entity_poly.type
_entity_poly.pdbx_seq_one_letter_code
_entity_poly.pdbx_strand_id
1 'polypeptide(L)'
;MSRPSSVSPRPPAPGGGGGGPAPCGPGGGGRAKGLKDIRIDEEVKIAVNIALERFRYGDQREMEFPSSLTSTERAFIHRLSQSLGLVSKSKGKGANRYLTVKKKDGSETAHAMMTCNLTHNTKHAVRSLIQRFPVTNKERTELLPKTERGNVFAVEAENREMSKTSGRLNNGIPQIPVKRGESEFDSFRQSLPVFEKQEEIVKIIKENKVVLIVGETGSGKTTQIPQFLLDDCFKNGIPCRIFCTQPRRLAAIAVAERVAAERRERIGQTIGYQIRLESRVSPKTLLTFCTNGVLLRTLMAGDSTLSTVTHVIVDEVHERDRFSDFLLTKLRDLLQKHPTLKLILSSAALDVNLFIRYFGSCPVIHIQGRPFEVKEMFLEDILRTTGYTNKEMLKYKKEKQREEKQQTTLTEWYSVQENTLKPESQRQRVVPHVTEEYDLLDDGGDAVFSQLTEKDVNCLEPWLIKEMDACLSDIWLHKDVDAFAQVFHLILTENVSVDYRHSETSATALMVAAGRGFSSQVEQLISMGANVHSKASNGWMALDWAKHFGQTEIVDLLESYSASLEFGNLDESSLVQTNGSDLSAEDRELLKAYHHSFDDEKVDLDLIMHLLYNICHSCDAGAILIFLPGYDEIVGLRDRILFDDKRFADNTHR
;
A
#
# COMPACT_ATOMS: atom_id res chain seq x y z
N MET A 1 70.79 -47.08 0.11
CA MET A 1 69.92 -47.99 0.87
C MET A 1 68.53 -48.01 0.26
N SER A 2 67.80 -49.10 0.47
CA SER A 2 66.70 -49.63 -0.34
C SER A 2 65.35 -48.90 -0.32
N ARG A 3 64.58 -49.10 -1.41
CA ARG A 3 63.10 -49.01 -1.65
C ARG A 3 62.26 -49.86 -0.63
N PRO A 4 60.89 -49.90 -0.57
CA PRO A 4 59.85 -49.88 -1.66
C PRO A 4 58.49 -49.18 -1.32
N SER A 5 57.33 -49.53 -1.94
CA SER A 5 56.84 -49.07 -3.28
C SER A 5 55.38 -49.48 -3.62
N SER A 6 54.52 -48.58 -4.14
CA SER A 6 53.25 -48.89 -4.87
C SER A 6 52.74 -47.62 -5.63
N VAL A 7 52.53 -47.55 -6.97
CA VAL A 7 51.75 -48.34 -7.99
C VAL A 7 50.25 -47.93 -7.98
N SER A 8 49.71 -47.05 -8.87
CA SER A 8 49.42 -47.11 -10.35
C SER A 8 48.00 -47.63 -10.70
N PRO A 9 47.37 -47.44 -11.90
CA PRO A 9 47.52 -46.43 -13.00
C PRO A 9 46.15 -45.93 -13.64
N ARG A 10 46.22 -45.21 -14.78
CA ARG A 10 45.12 -44.77 -15.69
C ARG A 10 44.56 -45.89 -16.61
N PRO A 11 43.49 -45.61 -17.39
CA PRO A 11 43.56 -45.74 -18.87
C PRO A 11 43.04 -44.50 -19.68
N PRO A 12 43.21 -44.46 -21.03
CA PRO A 12 43.00 -43.27 -21.88
C PRO A 12 41.80 -43.35 -22.86
N ALA A 13 41.64 -42.32 -23.70
CA ALA A 13 40.59 -42.18 -24.71
C ALA A 13 40.89 -42.88 -26.07
N PRO A 14 39.85 -43.19 -26.83
CA PRO A 14 39.73 -42.87 -28.27
C PRO A 14 38.39 -42.11 -28.53
N GLY A 15 38.03 -41.60 -29.71
CA GLY A 15 38.65 -41.53 -31.04
C GLY A 15 37.58 -41.00 -32.01
N GLY A 16 37.95 -40.21 -33.03
CA GLY A 16 36.97 -39.56 -33.92
C GLY A 16 36.48 -40.45 -35.08
N GLY A 17 35.23 -40.27 -35.49
CA GLY A 17 34.63 -40.86 -36.69
C GLY A 17 33.20 -40.32 -36.89
N GLY A 18 32.89 -39.80 -38.08
CA GLY A 18 31.63 -39.08 -38.34
C GLY A 18 30.57 -39.89 -39.08
N GLY A 19 29.39 -39.29 -39.28
CA GLY A 19 28.37 -39.81 -40.19
C GLY A 19 26.95 -39.23 -40.01
N GLY A 20 26.44 -38.56 -41.06
CA GLY A 20 25.01 -38.55 -41.43
C GLY A 20 24.02 -37.68 -40.63
N PRO A 21 23.09 -36.96 -41.29
CA PRO A 21 21.98 -36.25 -40.66
C PRO A 21 20.62 -36.99 -40.72
N ALA A 22 19.62 -36.39 -40.04
CA ALA A 22 18.15 -36.59 -40.13
C ALA A 22 17.51 -37.69 -39.23
N PRO A 23 16.17 -37.64 -38.97
CA PRO A 23 15.19 -36.58 -39.26
C PRO A 23 14.43 -36.06 -38.02
N CYS A 24 13.56 -35.06 -38.22
CA CYS A 24 12.65 -34.52 -37.21
C CYS A 24 11.43 -35.44 -36.96
N GLY A 25 10.88 -35.42 -35.74
CA GLY A 25 9.59 -36.00 -35.36
C GLY A 25 8.83 -35.08 -34.39
N PRO A 26 7.48 -35.01 -34.41
CA PRO A 26 6.74 -33.87 -33.86
C PRO A 26 6.05 -34.14 -32.51
N GLY A 27 5.67 -33.04 -31.82
CA GLY A 27 4.54 -33.02 -30.88
C GLY A 27 4.87 -33.29 -29.41
N GLY A 28 4.63 -32.30 -28.55
CA GLY A 28 4.78 -32.43 -27.10
C GLY A 28 4.44 -31.13 -26.37
N GLY A 29 3.15 -30.85 -26.18
CA GLY A 29 2.67 -29.61 -25.54
C GLY A 29 3.10 -29.48 -24.09
N GLY A 30 4.12 -28.67 -23.81
CA GLY A 30 4.58 -28.36 -22.46
C GLY A 30 3.67 -27.36 -21.76
N ARG A 31 2.79 -27.84 -20.87
CA ARG A 31 1.98 -27.02 -19.95
C ARG A 31 2.85 -25.97 -19.22
N ALA A 32 2.27 -24.79 -18.99
CA ALA A 32 2.91 -23.70 -18.25
C ALA A 32 3.34 -24.18 -16.84
N LYS A 33 4.66 -24.18 -16.57
CA LYS A 33 5.18 -24.44 -15.23
C LYS A 33 5.00 -23.19 -14.37
N GLY A 34 4.47 -23.41 -13.16
CA GLY A 34 4.02 -22.37 -12.25
C GLY A 34 5.03 -21.25 -11.99
N LEU A 35 4.49 -20.04 -11.85
CA LEU A 35 5.22 -18.81 -11.58
C LEU A 35 5.93 -18.91 -10.22
N LYS A 36 7.24 -19.17 -10.21
CA LYS A 36 8.06 -18.75 -9.07
C LYS A 36 8.09 -17.23 -9.06
N ASP A 37 7.46 -16.68 -8.03
CA ASP A 37 7.35 -15.26 -7.82
C ASP A 37 8.72 -14.66 -7.49
N ILE A 38 9.12 -13.62 -8.22
CA ILE A 38 10.44 -13.00 -8.04
C ILE A 38 10.26 -11.83 -7.09
N ARG A 39 10.49 -12.07 -5.80
CA ARG A 39 10.51 -11.01 -4.78
C ARG A 39 11.57 -9.95 -5.14
N ILE A 40 11.08 -8.78 -5.53
CA ILE A 40 11.82 -7.55 -5.84
C ILE A 40 11.02 -6.41 -5.22
N ASP A 41 11.75 -5.42 -4.73
CA ASP A 41 11.25 -4.14 -4.23
C ASP A 41 10.32 -3.45 -5.27
N GLU A 42 9.12 -3.03 -4.83
CA GLU A 42 8.10 -2.43 -5.69
C GLU A 42 8.63 -1.18 -6.43
N GLU A 43 9.47 -0.36 -5.79
CA GLU A 43 10.10 0.78 -6.46
C GLU A 43 10.92 0.37 -7.70
N VAL A 44 11.53 -0.82 -7.65
CA VAL A 44 12.33 -1.36 -8.74
C VAL A 44 11.43 -1.98 -9.81
N LYS A 45 10.35 -2.68 -9.42
CA LYS A 45 9.34 -3.17 -10.37
C LYS A 45 8.73 -2.02 -11.17
N ILE A 46 8.18 -1.01 -10.49
CA ILE A 46 7.53 0.17 -11.07
C ILE A 46 8.50 0.88 -12.04
N ALA A 47 9.73 1.14 -11.60
CA ALA A 47 10.70 1.86 -12.43
C ALA A 47 11.20 1.07 -13.65
N VAL A 48 11.38 -0.24 -13.53
CA VAL A 48 11.69 -1.09 -14.67
C VAL A 48 10.52 -1.08 -15.66
N ASN A 49 9.28 -1.15 -15.17
CA ASN A 49 8.10 -1.10 -16.03
C ASN A 49 8.03 0.22 -16.80
N ILE A 50 8.09 1.36 -16.10
CA ILE A 50 8.11 2.70 -16.72
C ILE A 50 9.28 2.84 -17.72
N ALA A 51 10.47 2.33 -17.41
CA ALA A 51 11.62 2.38 -18.32
C ALA A 51 11.38 1.55 -19.59
N LEU A 52 10.83 0.34 -19.47
CA LEU A 52 10.53 -0.54 -20.61
C LEU A 52 9.35 -0.03 -21.46
N GLU A 53 8.33 0.59 -20.86
CA GLU A 53 7.24 1.21 -21.61
C GLU A 53 7.70 2.46 -22.35
N ARG A 54 8.44 3.36 -21.69
CA ARG A 54 9.08 4.51 -22.36
C ARG A 54 10.01 4.06 -23.49
N PHE A 55 10.74 2.97 -23.31
CA PHE A 55 11.53 2.35 -24.37
C PHE A 55 10.67 1.81 -25.51
N ARG A 56 9.57 1.10 -25.21
CA ARG A 56 8.63 0.54 -26.20
C ARG A 56 8.11 1.62 -27.16
N TYR A 57 7.76 2.79 -26.65
CA TYR A 57 7.20 3.90 -27.45
C TYR A 57 8.23 4.93 -27.97
N GLY A 58 9.44 5.02 -27.41
CA GLY A 58 10.46 5.96 -27.88
C GLY A 58 11.28 5.47 -29.09
N ASP A 59 12.02 6.35 -29.75
CA ASP A 59 12.77 6.05 -30.99
C ASP A 59 14.00 5.13 -30.83
N GLN A 60 14.36 4.78 -29.60
CA GLN A 60 15.55 3.97 -29.30
C GLN A 60 15.34 2.49 -29.65
N ARG A 61 16.30 1.86 -30.34
CA ARG A 61 16.26 0.43 -30.71
C ARG A 61 16.92 -0.51 -29.69
N GLU A 62 17.84 0.00 -28.86
CA GLU A 62 18.47 -0.72 -27.74
C GLU A 62 18.52 0.18 -26.50
N MET A 63 18.31 -0.41 -25.33
CA MET A 63 18.44 0.18 -24.00
C MET A 63 19.35 -0.70 -23.15
N GLU A 64 20.15 -0.10 -22.28
CA GLU A 64 21.02 -0.82 -21.35
C GLU A 64 20.67 -0.54 -19.89
N PHE A 65 20.55 -1.62 -19.12
CA PHE A 65 20.40 -1.64 -17.68
C PHE A 65 21.74 -1.96 -17.01
N PRO A 66 22.06 -1.32 -15.87
CA PRO A 66 23.39 -1.33 -15.29
C PRO A 66 23.82 -2.65 -14.65
N SER A 67 25.12 -2.75 -14.38
CA SER A 67 25.66 -3.86 -13.60
C SER A 67 25.33 -3.82 -12.10
N SER A 68 24.86 -2.66 -11.60
CA SER A 68 24.35 -2.50 -10.24
C SER A 68 23.01 -3.20 -9.98
N LEU A 69 22.44 -3.89 -10.98
CA LEU A 69 21.30 -4.78 -10.78
C LEU A 69 21.68 -6.08 -10.05
N THR A 70 20.77 -6.63 -9.26
CA THR A 70 20.89 -7.95 -8.66
C THR A 70 20.61 -9.06 -9.68
N SER A 71 20.82 -10.33 -9.31
CA SER A 71 20.43 -11.48 -10.13
C SER A 71 18.91 -11.57 -10.30
N THR A 72 18.14 -11.29 -9.23
CA THR A 72 16.67 -11.31 -9.24
C THR A 72 16.11 -10.18 -10.10
N GLU A 73 16.59 -8.95 -9.94
CA GLU A 73 16.19 -7.79 -10.76
C GLU A 73 16.44 -8.04 -12.26
N ARG A 74 17.62 -8.57 -12.63
CA ARG A 74 17.90 -8.96 -14.03
C ARG A 74 16.92 -10.03 -14.53
N ALA A 75 16.58 -11.03 -13.71
CA ALA A 75 15.64 -12.09 -14.10
C ALA A 75 14.22 -11.55 -14.32
N PHE A 76 13.78 -10.59 -13.51
CA PHE A 76 12.52 -9.87 -13.71
C PHE A 76 12.54 -9.00 -14.98
N ILE A 77 13.60 -8.23 -15.23
CA ILE A 77 13.73 -7.46 -16.48
C ILE A 77 13.71 -8.39 -17.69
N HIS A 78 14.37 -9.55 -17.63
CA HIS A 78 14.30 -10.56 -18.68
C HIS A 78 12.85 -11.06 -18.90
N ARG A 79 12.12 -11.39 -17.83
CA ARG A 79 10.71 -11.85 -17.86
C ARG A 79 9.76 -10.78 -18.42
N LEU A 80 9.86 -9.55 -17.92
CA LEU A 80 9.02 -8.41 -18.33
C LEU A 80 9.36 -7.94 -19.75
N SER A 81 10.63 -7.95 -20.15
CA SER A 81 11.00 -7.72 -21.56
C SER A 81 10.35 -8.76 -22.48
N GLN A 82 10.32 -10.03 -22.07
CA GLN A 82 9.72 -11.11 -22.85
C GLN A 82 8.20 -10.95 -22.97
N SER A 83 7.48 -10.58 -21.91
CA SER A 83 6.02 -10.32 -21.98
C SER A 83 5.70 -9.06 -22.80
N LEU A 84 6.57 -8.05 -22.80
CA LEU A 84 6.48 -6.86 -23.64
C LEU A 84 6.97 -7.09 -25.10
N GLY A 85 7.32 -8.33 -25.47
CA GLY A 85 7.75 -8.71 -26.82
C GLY A 85 9.19 -8.31 -27.20
N LEU A 86 9.96 -7.75 -26.27
CA LEU A 86 11.34 -7.27 -26.45
C LEU A 86 12.37 -8.41 -26.30
N VAL A 87 13.57 -8.23 -26.87
CA VAL A 87 14.69 -9.18 -26.77
C VAL A 87 15.69 -8.69 -25.74
N SER A 88 15.95 -9.46 -24.69
CA SER A 88 16.87 -9.08 -23.61
C SER A 88 18.09 -10.01 -23.50
N LYS A 89 19.30 -9.47 -23.27
CA LYS A 89 20.55 -10.23 -23.12
C LYS A 89 21.42 -9.66 -21.99
N SER A 90 21.81 -10.50 -21.04
CA SER A 90 22.88 -10.18 -20.08
C SER A 90 24.25 -10.27 -20.75
N LYS A 91 25.12 -9.26 -20.58
CA LYS A 91 26.50 -9.23 -21.09
C LYS A 91 27.48 -9.00 -19.92
N GLY A 92 28.75 -9.41 -20.06
CA GLY A 92 29.80 -9.22 -19.04
C GLY A 92 29.82 -10.25 -17.90
N LYS A 93 30.78 -10.11 -16.98
CA LYS A 93 31.03 -11.02 -15.84
C LYS A 93 31.15 -10.24 -14.52
N GLY A 94 30.71 -10.84 -13.41
CA GLY A 94 30.83 -10.27 -12.06
C GLY A 94 30.20 -8.88 -11.94
N ALA A 95 30.92 -7.96 -11.27
CA ALA A 95 30.51 -6.56 -11.06
C ALA A 95 30.38 -5.74 -12.37
N ASN A 96 30.89 -6.24 -13.50
CA ASN A 96 30.77 -5.61 -14.82
C ASN A 96 29.66 -6.26 -15.68
N ARG A 97 28.76 -7.06 -15.09
CA ARG A 97 27.67 -7.72 -15.82
C ARG A 97 26.45 -6.80 -15.97
N TYR A 98 26.26 -6.20 -17.14
CA TYR A 98 25.09 -5.38 -17.50
C TYR A 98 24.04 -6.19 -18.30
N LEU A 99 22.88 -5.59 -18.60
CA LEU A 99 21.79 -6.23 -19.34
C LEU A 99 21.30 -5.28 -20.43
N THR A 100 21.18 -5.74 -21.68
CA THR A 100 20.64 -4.93 -22.79
C THR A 100 19.29 -5.47 -23.25
N VAL A 101 18.40 -4.56 -23.65
CA VAL A 101 17.06 -4.84 -24.16
C VAL A 101 16.93 -4.17 -25.53
N LYS A 102 16.48 -4.92 -26.53
CA LYS A 102 16.30 -4.49 -27.91
C LYS A 102 14.85 -4.67 -28.34
N LYS A 103 14.38 -3.79 -29.24
CA LYS A 103 13.14 -4.05 -29.98
C LYS A 103 13.35 -5.21 -30.96
N LYS A 104 12.28 -5.95 -31.24
CA LYS A 104 12.29 -6.93 -32.35
C LYS A 104 12.08 -6.17 -33.65
N ASP A 105 13.17 -5.71 -34.25
CA ASP A 105 13.13 -5.23 -35.63
C ASP A 105 12.78 -6.42 -36.54
N GLY A 106 11.67 -6.32 -37.26
CA GLY A 106 11.34 -7.23 -38.35
C GLY A 106 12.24 -6.92 -39.54
N SER A 107 13.03 -7.92 -39.95
CA SER A 107 14.01 -7.93 -41.05
C SER A 107 15.09 -6.82 -41.05
N GLU A 108 16.33 -7.24 -41.32
CA GLU A 108 17.43 -6.33 -41.61
C GLU A 108 17.14 -5.59 -42.92
N THR A 109 16.64 -4.36 -42.84
CA THR A 109 16.61 -3.47 -44.00
C THR A 109 18.06 -3.04 -44.27
N ALA A 110 18.71 -3.72 -45.21
CA ALA A 110 20.02 -3.32 -45.69
C ALA A 110 20.00 -1.83 -46.07
N HIS A 111 20.92 -1.05 -45.51
CA HIS A 111 21.03 0.37 -45.84
C HIS A 111 21.25 0.53 -47.35
N ALA A 112 20.30 1.17 -48.04
CA ALA A 112 20.50 1.63 -49.39
C ALA A 112 21.62 2.70 -49.38
N MET A 113 22.84 2.30 -49.71
CA MET A 113 23.97 3.22 -49.87
C MET A 113 23.69 4.18 -51.03
N MET A 114 23.26 5.40 -50.73
CA MET A 114 23.30 6.49 -51.70
C MET A 114 24.76 6.92 -51.92
N THR A 115 25.32 6.55 -53.06
CA THR A 115 26.66 6.97 -53.49
C THR A 115 26.63 8.37 -54.12
N CYS A 116 26.83 9.40 -53.30
CA CYS A 116 26.97 10.78 -53.80
C CYS A 116 28.37 11.00 -54.41
N ASN A 117 28.45 11.04 -55.73
CA ASN A 117 29.70 11.29 -56.45
C ASN A 117 30.02 12.79 -56.54
N LEU A 118 30.99 13.26 -55.74
CA LEU A 118 31.46 14.66 -55.81
C LEU A 118 32.10 14.97 -57.17
N THR A 119 31.72 16.11 -57.75
CA THR A 119 32.28 16.63 -59.00
C THR A 119 33.76 17.02 -58.86
N HIS A 120 34.46 17.19 -60.00
CA HIS A 120 35.88 17.57 -59.99
C HIS A 120 36.12 18.91 -59.27
N ASN A 121 35.28 19.92 -59.52
CA ASN A 121 35.41 21.24 -58.89
C ASN A 121 35.17 21.16 -57.37
N THR A 122 34.18 20.39 -56.92
CA THR A 122 33.94 20.16 -55.48
C THR A 122 35.11 19.44 -54.82
N LYS A 123 35.67 18.41 -55.48
CA LYS A 123 36.87 17.70 -55.00
C LYS A 123 38.09 18.63 -54.90
N HIS A 124 38.25 19.57 -55.84
CA HIS A 124 39.33 20.56 -55.81
C HIS A 124 39.14 21.57 -54.65
N ALA A 125 37.92 22.10 -54.47
CA ALA A 125 37.60 23.01 -53.37
C ALA A 125 37.82 22.36 -52.00
N VAL A 126 37.36 21.11 -51.82
CA VAL A 126 37.55 20.35 -50.57
C VAL A 126 39.04 20.09 -50.31
N ARG A 127 39.85 19.75 -51.32
CA ARG A 127 41.31 19.61 -51.16
C ARG A 127 41.99 20.91 -50.77
N SER A 128 41.60 22.03 -51.38
CA SER A 128 42.14 23.36 -51.04
C SER A 128 41.81 23.76 -49.60
N LEU A 129 40.58 23.49 -49.14
CA LEU A 129 40.17 23.72 -47.75
C LEU A 129 40.94 22.84 -46.77
N ILE A 130 41.11 21.53 -47.05
CA ILE A 130 41.87 20.61 -46.19
C ILE A 130 43.37 20.95 -46.13
N GLN A 131 43.96 21.51 -47.21
CA GLN A 131 45.33 22.02 -47.17
C GLN A 131 45.45 23.31 -46.37
N ARG A 132 44.45 24.20 -46.43
CA ARG A 132 44.45 25.49 -45.72
C ARG A 132 44.08 25.37 -44.24
N PHE A 133 43.32 24.33 -43.88
CA PHE A 133 42.92 23.98 -42.53
C PHE A 133 43.16 22.48 -42.29
N PRO A 134 44.42 22.07 -42.00
CA PRO A 134 44.76 20.67 -41.82
C PRO A 134 44.07 20.08 -40.59
N VAL A 135 43.17 19.12 -40.85
CA VAL A 135 42.39 18.39 -39.84
C VAL A 135 43.32 17.71 -38.84
N THR A 136 43.15 18.01 -37.55
CA THR A 136 43.96 17.43 -36.48
C THR A 136 43.74 15.91 -36.39
N ASN A 137 44.71 15.17 -35.84
CA ASN A 137 44.57 13.72 -35.66
C ASN A 137 43.29 13.34 -34.88
N LYS A 138 42.87 14.18 -33.92
CA LYS A 138 41.64 13.99 -33.13
C LYS A 138 40.38 14.10 -34.00
N GLU A 139 40.24 15.19 -34.74
CA GLU A 139 39.11 15.39 -35.66
C GLU A 139 39.08 14.32 -36.76
N ARG A 140 40.25 13.88 -37.24
CA ARG A 140 40.38 12.81 -38.24
C ARG A 140 39.84 11.46 -37.73
N THR A 141 39.97 11.17 -36.44
CA THR A 141 39.37 9.98 -35.80
C THR A 141 37.88 10.20 -35.48
N GLU A 142 37.45 11.42 -35.18
CA GLU A 142 36.03 11.75 -35.00
C GLU A 142 35.22 11.65 -36.30
N LEU A 143 35.84 11.87 -37.46
CA LEU A 143 35.23 11.72 -38.78
C LEU A 143 35.07 10.25 -39.25
N LEU A 144 35.63 9.27 -38.52
CA LEU A 144 35.47 7.84 -38.84
C LEU A 144 34.10 7.29 -38.38
N PRO A 145 33.52 6.31 -39.11
CA PRO A 145 32.32 5.59 -38.68
C PRO A 145 32.46 5.01 -37.28
N LYS A 146 31.35 4.97 -36.52
CA LYS A 146 31.33 4.51 -35.12
C LYS A 146 31.90 3.09 -34.91
N THR A 147 31.87 2.25 -35.95
CA THR A 147 32.39 0.87 -35.98
C THR A 147 33.91 0.77 -36.05
N GLU A 148 34.63 1.83 -36.46
CA GLU A 148 36.07 1.79 -36.76
C GLU A 148 36.93 2.56 -35.74
N ARG A 149 36.31 3.17 -34.73
CA ARG A 149 37.03 3.86 -33.64
C ARG A 149 37.62 2.84 -32.66
N GLY A 150 38.85 2.40 -32.93
CA GLY A 150 39.56 1.39 -32.13
C GLY A 150 39.77 1.70 -30.64
N ASN A 151 40.01 0.63 -29.87
CA ASN A 151 39.93 0.48 -28.40
C ASN A 151 40.69 1.45 -27.46
N VAL A 152 41.25 2.57 -27.91
CA VAL A 152 41.98 3.50 -27.03
C VAL A 152 41.05 4.46 -26.27
N PHE A 153 39.87 4.78 -26.83
CA PHE A 153 38.91 5.70 -26.23
C PHE A 153 37.83 5.07 -25.33
N ALA A 154 37.92 3.76 -25.06
CA ALA A 154 36.97 3.06 -24.19
C ALA A 154 36.81 3.78 -22.84
N VAL A 155 37.91 4.10 -22.15
CA VAL A 155 37.88 4.63 -20.77
C VAL A 155 37.17 5.99 -20.62
N GLU A 156 37.24 6.87 -21.62
CA GLU A 156 36.59 8.19 -21.56
C GLU A 156 35.18 8.21 -22.15
N ALA A 157 34.93 7.44 -23.22
CA ALA A 157 33.59 7.30 -23.80
C ALA A 157 32.67 6.47 -22.89
N GLU A 158 33.19 5.37 -22.32
CA GLU A 158 32.46 4.56 -21.34
C GLU A 158 32.04 5.42 -20.15
N ASN A 159 32.91 6.27 -19.58
CA ASN A 159 32.54 7.12 -18.44
C ASN A 159 31.32 8.03 -18.70
N ARG A 160 31.07 8.46 -19.95
CA ARG A 160 29.90 9.28 -20.33
C ARG A 160 28.59 8.49 -20.43
N GLU A 161 28.62 7.20 -20.69
CA GLU A 161 27.42 6.35 -20.79
C GLU A 161 27.22 5.48 -19.53
N MET A 162 28.31 5.01 -18.94
CA MET A 162 28.37 4.29 -17.66
C MET A 162 27.73 5.09 -16.51
N SER A 163 27.90 6.42 -16.47
CA SER A 163 27.24 7.27 -15.45
C SER A 163 25.71 7.29 -15.60
N LYS A 164 25.19 7.35 -16.84
CA LYS A 164 23.75 7.39 -17.11
C LYS A 164 23.05 6.13 -16.64
N THR A 165 23.63 4.96 -16.92
CA THR A 165 23.02 3.66 -16.59
C THR A 165 23.33 3.23 -15.15
N SER A 166 24.57 3.36 -14.67
CA SER A 166 25.01 2.82 -13.37
C SER A 166 24.30 3.40 -12.14
N GLY A 167 23.62 4.55 -12.30
CA GLY A 167 23.07 5.33 -11.19
C GLY A 167 24.19 5.86 -10.31
N ARG A 168 25.20 6.47 -10.95
CA ARG A 168 26.32 7.19 -10.33
C ARG A 168 26.38 8.60 -10.88
N LEU A 169 26.70 9.57 -10.03
CA LEU A 169 26.81 10.98 -10.42
C LEU A 169 28.02 11.21 -11.34
N ASN A 170 27.96 12.27 -12.15
CA ASN A 170 29.00 12.61 -13.11
C ASN A 170 30.10 13.50 -12.49
N ASN A 171 31.35 13.23 -12.88
CA ASN A 171 32.54 14.00 -12.48
C ASN A 171 32.67 15.32 -13.26
N GLY A 172 31.60 16.14 -13.26
CA GLY A 172 31.63 17.49 -13.85
C GLY A 172 32.43 18.47 -12.99
N ILE A 173 33.10 19.43 -13.62
CA ILE A 173 33.89 20.48 -12.95
C ILE A 173 32.93 21.59 -12.44
N PRO A 174 33.16 22.18 -11.25
CA PRO A 174 32.39 23.33 -10.78
C PRO A 174 32.57 24.52 -11.73
N GLN A 175 31.48 25.24 -11.99
CA GLN A 175 31.44 26.39 -12.90
C GLN A 175 30.67 27.53 -12.22
N ILE A 176 30.90 28.77 -12.66
CA ILE A 176 30.12 29.91 -12.19
C ILE A 176 28.69 29.74 -12.75
N PRO A 177 27.63 29.77 -11.92
CA PRO A 177 26.26 29.65 -12.41
C PRO A 177 25.87 30.79 -13.35
N VAL A 178 24.85 30.57 -14.18
CA VAL A 178 24.26 31.62 -15.02
C VAL A 178 23.25 32.42 -14.19
N LYS A 179 23.14 33.73 -14.46
CA LYS A 179 22.09 34.59 -13.90
C LYS A 179 20.72 33.95 -14.12
N ARG A 180 19.91 33.86 -13.05
CA ARG A 180 18.51 33.42 -13.16
C ARG A 180 17.73 34.34 -14.10
N GLY A 181 16.89 33.77 -14.96
CA GLY A 181 15.87 34.54 -15.68
C GLY A 181 14.75 35.01 -14.75
N GLU A 182 14.04 36.06 -15.14
CA GLU A 182 12.75 36.41 -14.53
C GLU A 182 11.73 35.30 -14.83
N SER A 183 10.94 34.93 -13.82
CA SER A 183 10.01 33.81 -13.87
C SER A 183 8.67 34.17 -13.24
N GLU A 184 7.59 33.58 -13.75
CA GLU A 184 6.24 33.71 -13.18
C GLU A 184 6.16 33.25 -11.71
N PHE A 185 7.08 32.38 -11.29
CA PHE A 185 7.19 31.91 -9.92
C PHE A 185 7.89 32.89 -8.96
N ASP A 186 8.45 34.00 -9.43
CA ASP A 186 9.28 34.87 -8.57
C ASP A 186 8.49 35.54 -7.43
N SER A 187 7.22 35.88 -7.65
CA SER A 187 6.30 36.36 -6.59
C SER A 187 5.99 35.28 -5.56
N PHE A 188 5.70 34.06 -6.01
CA PHE A 188 5.48 32.91 -5.14
C PHE A 188 6.72 32.57 -4.31
N ARG A 189 7.92 32.65 -4.90
CA ARG A 189 9.17 32.36 -4.19
C ARG A 189 9.49 33.38 -3.10
N GLN A 190 9.16 34.65 -3.33
CA GLN A 190 9.26 35.71 -2.32
C GLN A 190 8.25 35.53 -1.17
N SER A 191 7.14 34.84 -1.38
CA SER A 191 6.13 34.60 -0.34
C SER A 191 6.44 33.42 0.58
N LEU A 192 7.46 32.59 0.26
CA LEU A 192 7.86 31.42 1.05
C LEU A 192 8.65 31.83 2.32
N PRO A 193 8.38 31.22 3.51
CA PRO A 193 9.06 31.59 4.76
C PRO A 193 10.60 31.51 4.73
N VAL A 194 11.17 30.57 3.96
CA VAL A 194 12.64 30.46 3.80
C VAL A 194 13.28 31.69 3.13
N PHE A 195 12.50 32.49 2.39
CA PHE A 195 12.99 33.68 1.68
C PHE A 195 13.42 34.79 2.65
N GLU A 196 12.67 34.98 3.74
CA GLU A 196 12.97 35.95 4.80
C GLU A 196 14.36 35.73 5.43
N LYS A 197 14.86 34.47 5.39
CA LYS A 197 16.17 34.06 5.92
C LYS A 197 17.24 33.84 4.84
N GLN A 198 17.01 34.27 3.60
CA GLN A 198 17.93 34.03 2.48
C GLN A 198 19.39 34.46 2.80
N GLU A 199 19.58 35.68 3.30
CA GLU A 199 20.92 36.23 3.58
C GLU A 199 21.59 35.55 4.78
N GLU A 200 20.83 35.27 5.84
CA GLU A 200 21.26 34.53 7.04
C GLU A 200 21.76 33.13 6.65
N ILE A 201 20.98 32.39 5.86
CA ILE A 201 21.29 31.03 5.39
C ILE A 201 22.59 31.02 4.58
N VAL A 202 22.71 31.91 3.59
CA VAL A 202 23.92 31.99 2.74
C VAL A 202 25.15 32.36 3.56
N LYS A 203 25.04 33.29 4.51
CA LYS A 203 26.14 33.69 5.40
C LYS A 203 26.61 32.52 6.27
N ILE A 204 25.69 31.86 6.99
CA ILE A 204 26.03 30.77 7.91
C ILE A 204 26.67 29.59 7.15
N ILE A 205 26.20 29.25 5.95
CA ILE A 205 26.80 28.20 5.10
C ILE A 205 28.23 28.60 4.64
N LYS A 206 28.49 29.88 4.33
CA LYS A 206 29.85 30.35 4.00
C LYS A 206 30.80 30.22 5.19
N GLU A 207 30.35 30.55 6.39
CA GLU A 207 31.19 30.56 7.60
C GLU A 207 31.45 29.16 8.17
N ASN A 208 30.52 28.20 8.01
CA ASN A 208 30.57 26.90 8.69
C ASN A 208 30.74 25.71 7.74
N LYS A 209 31.34 24.59 8.19
CA LYS A 209 31.49 23.37 7.36
C LYS A 209 30.23 22.53 7.29
N VAL A 210 29.50 22.45 8.40
CA VAL A 210 28.23 21.74 8.54
C VAL A 210 27.19 22.73 9.04
N VAL A 211 26.00 22.75 8.44
CA VAL A 211 24.86 23.57 8.88
C VAL A 211 23.62 22.69 8.92
N LEU A 212 22.81 22.81 9.97
CA LEU A 212 21.50 22.17 10.07
C LEU A 212 20.40 23.23 9.88
N ILE A 213 19.46 22.96 8.98
CA ILE A 213 18.34 23.84 8.66
C ILE A 213 17.05 23.09 8.98
N VAL A 214 16.29 23.63 9.92
CA VAL A 214 15.06 23.04 10.46
C VAL A 214 13.91 23.96 10.10
N GLY A 215 12.82 23.40 9.57
CA GLY A 215 11.60 24.15 9.34
C GLY A 215 10.54 23.29 8.68
N GLU A 216 9.28 23.61 8.95
CA GLU A 216 8.12 22.77 8.59
C GLU A 216 8.02 22.46 7.08
N THR A 217 7.22 21.47 6.74
CA THR A 217 6.87 21.14 5.35
C THR A 217 6.25 22.37 4.66
N GLY A 218 6.54 22.58 3.38
CA GLY A 218 6.05 23.78 2.65
C GLY A 218 6.82 25.08 2.90
N SER A 219 7.71 25.16 3.90
CA SER A 219 8.54 26.36 4.17
C SER A 219 9.49 26.76 3.02
N GLY A 220 9.74 25.88 2.06
CA GLY A 220 10.50 26.14 0.83
C GLY A 220 11.97 25.65 0.84
N LYS A 221 12.45 25.02 1.93
CA LYS A 221 13.85 24.56 2.10
C LYS A 221 14.43 23.90 0.84
N THR A 222 13.81 22.81 0.42
CA THR A 222 14.23 21.90 -0.66
C THR A 222 14.39 22.59 -2.01
N THR A 223 13.50 23.53 -2.35
CA THR A 223 13.53 24.24 -3.64
C THR A 223 14.39 25.50 -3.60
N GLN A 224 14.42 26.23 -2.49
CA GLN A 224 15.04 27.56 -2.44
C GLN A 224 16.49 27.57 -1.96
N ILE A 225 16.86 26.77 -0.95
CA ILE A 225 18.23 26.78 -0.40
C ILE A 225 19.29 26.47 -1.47
N PRO A 226 19.12 25.47 -2.36
CA PRO A 226 20.07 25.25 -3.46
C PRO A 226 20.14 26.44 -4.43
N GLN A 227 19.03 27.11 -4.68
CA GLN A 227 18.96 28.27 -5.58
C GLN A 227 19.62 29.51 -4.96
N PHE A 228 19.50 29.72 -3.64
CA PHE A 228 20.19 30.80 -2.94
C PHE A 228 21.71 30.66 -3.04
N LEU A 229 22.23 29.43 -2.93
CA LEU A 229 23.65 29.14 -3.14
C LEU A 229 24.08 29.37 -4.60
N LEU A 230 23.29 28.95 -5.59
CA LEU A 230 23.57 29.23 -7.01
C LEU A 230 23.57 30.74 -7.31
N ASP A 231 22.56 31.46 -6.85
CA ASP A 231 22.39 32.90 -7.12
C ASP A 231 23.46 33.74 -6.40
N ASP A 232 23.89 33.35 -5.20
CA ASP A 232 25.04 33.95 -4.51
C ASP A 232 26.38 33.62 -5.20
N CYS A 233 26.60 32.37 -5.62
CA CYS A 233 27.80 31.99 -6.35
C CYS A 233 27.91 32.76 -7.69
N PHE A 234 26.79 32.99 -8.38
CA PHE A 234 26.74 33.90 -9.54
C PHE A 234 27.12 35.34 -9.17
N LYS A 235 26.47 35.93 -8.14
CA LYS A 235 26.74 37.32 -7.69
C LYS A 235 28.23 37.56 -7.37
N ASN A 236 28.90 36.57 -6.77
CA ASN A 236 30.30 36.66 -6.35
C ASN A 236 31.30 36.10 -7.37
N GLY A 237 30.86 35.57 -8.52
CA GLY A 237 31.74 34.96 -9.52
C GLY A 237 32.43 33.67 -9.06
N ILE A 238 31.86 32.94 -8.10
CA ILE A 238 32.45 31.76 -7.49
C ILE A 238 32.00 30.50 -8.25
N PRO A 239 32.93 29.62 -8.70
CA PRO A 239 32.56 28.33 -9.28
C PRO A 239 31.90 27.41 -8.24
N CYS A 240 30.77 26.80 -8.58
CA CYS A 240 30.08 25.90 -7.68
C CYS A 240 29.57 24.62 -8.36
N ARG A 241 29.30 23.62 -7.53
CA ARG A 241 28.68 22.33 -7.86
C ARG A 241 28.01 21.78 -6.60
N ILE A 242 26.72 21.50 -6.70
CA ILE A 242 25.82 21.16 -5.60
C ILE A 242 25.17 19.81 -5.91
N PHE A 243 25.28 18.86 -4.97
CA PHE A 243 24.46 17.66 -4.98
C PHE A 243 23.43 17.76 -3.85
N CYS A 244 22.15 17.67 -4.19
CA CYS A 244 21.07 17.62 -3.21
C CYS A 244 20.48 16.21 -3.22
N THR A 245 20.42 15.56 -2.06
CA THR A 245 19.73 14.27 -1.96
C THR A 245 18.26 14.44 -1.60
N GLN A 246 17.47 13.45 -2.01
CA GLN A 246 16.10 13.23 -1.57
C GLN A 246 16.00 11.76 -1.16
N PRO A 247 15.18 11.39 -0.17
CA PRO A 247 14.93 9.99 0.13
C PRO A 247 14.22 9.30 -1.03
N ARG A 248 13.15 9.93 -1.54
CA ARG A 248 12.22 9.35 -2.52
C ARG A 248 12.57 9.74 -3.96
N ARG A 249 12.37 8.80 -4.89
CA ARG A 249 12.70 8.97 -6.32
C ARG A 249 11.85 10.01 -7.03
N LEU A 250 10.54 10.01 -6.78
CA LEU A 250 9.62 10.95 -7.43
C LEU A 250 9.86 12.38 -6.94
N ALA A 251 10.18 12.56 -5.64
CA ALA A 251 10.61 13.84 -5.09
C ALA A 251 11.86 14.39 -5.80
N ALA A 252 12.89 13.54 -6.02
CA ALA A 252 14.10 13.95 -6.75
C ALA A 252 13.83 14.42 -8.19
N ILE A 253 12.84 13.84 -8.89
CA ILE A 253 12.42 14.30 -10.22
C ILE A 253 11.64 15.61 -10.10
N ALA A 254 10.55 15.61 -9.33
CA ALA A 254 9.60 16.72 -9.25
C ALA A 254 10.24 18.01 -8.74
N VAL A 255 11.11 17.93 -7.72
CA VAL A 255 11.87 19.07 -7.21
C VAL A 255 12.82 19.61 -8.28
N ALA A 256 13.52 18.74 -9.02
CA ALA A 256 14.45 19.17 -10.05
C ALA A 256 13.74 19.85 -11.23
N GLU A 257 12.61 19.32 -11.66
CA GLU A 257 11.76 19.91 -12.71
C GLU A 257 11.16 21.24 -12.25
N ARG A 258 10.67 21.32 -11.00
CA ARG A 258 10.19 22.56 -10.39
C ARG A 258 11.28 23.63 -10.31
N VAL A 259 12.47 23.29 -9.84
CA VAL A 259 13.60 24.24 -9.72
C VAL A 259 14.12 24.65 -11.11
N ALA A 260 14.08 23.78 -12.12
CA ALA A 260 14.37 24.17 -13.50
C ALA A 260 13.36 25.20 -14.04
N ALA A 261 12.06 24.97 -13.80
CA ALA A 261 10.98 25.90 -14.19
C ALA A 261 11.09 27.25 -13.45
N GLU A 262 11.37 27.26 -12.15
CA GLU A 262 11.61 28.47 -11.35
C GLU A 262 12.79 29.31 -11.88
N ARG A 263 13.78 28.69 -12.55
CA ARG A 263 14.89 29.39 -13.23
C ARG A 263 14.65 29.72 -14.70
N ARG A 264 13.51 29.32 -15.26
CA ARG A 264 13.18 29.41 -16.70
C ARG A 264 14.14 28.60 -17.60
N GLU A 265 14.62 27.48 -17.09
CA GLU A 265 15.56 26.57 -17.77
C GLU A 265 14.90 25.21 -18.10
N ARG A 266 15.48 24.46 -19.04
CA ARG A 266 15.09 23.06 -19.28
C ARG A 266 15.90 22.12 -18.38
N ILE A 267 15.25 21.08 -17.85
CA ILE A 267 15.94 20.05 -17.06
C ILE A 267 17.12 19.42 -17.84
N GLY A 268 18.26 19.27 -17.18
CA GLY A 268 19.54 18.88 -17.78
C GLY A 268 20.43 20.05 -18.23
N GLN A 269 19.98 21.31 -18.08
CA GLN A 269 20.84 22.51 -18.17
C GLN A 269 21.60 22.72 -16.86
N THR A 270 21.48 23.86 -16.17
CA THR A 270 22.15 24.10 -14.88
C THR A 270 21.57 23.23 -13.77
N ILE A 271 20.27 22.88 -13.87
CA ILE A 271 19.53 22.00 -12.97
C ILE A 271 19.31 20.64 -13.61
N GLY A 272 19.45 19.56 -12.85
CA GLY A 272 19.25 18.19 -13.33
C GLY A 272 18.94 17.20 -12.21
N TYR A 273 18.65 15.95 -12.57
CA TYR A 273 18.51 14.86 -11.60
C TYR A 273 19.19 13.56 -12.03
N GLN A 274 19.53 12.73 -11.05
CA GLN A 274 20.05 11.37 -11.23
C GLN A 274 19.40 10.42 -10.21
N ILE A 275 18.62 9.47 -10.69
CA ILE A 275 18.07 8.37 -9.89
C ILE A 275 18.58 7.03 -10.43
N ARG A 276 18.11 5.90 -9.88
CA ARG A 276 18.40 4.58 -10.45
C ARG A 276 17.68 4.44 -11.80
N LEU A 277 18.40 4.00 -12.83
CA LEU A 277 17.90 3.79 -14.21
C LEU A 277 17.47 5.05 -15.00
N GLU A 278 17.50 6.24 -14.41
CA GLU A 278 17.07 7.47 -15.08
C GLU A 278 17.95 8.68 -14.71
N SER A 279 18.27 9.49 -15.71
CA SER A 279 19.24 10.58 -15.62
C SER A 279 18.88 11.74 -16.55
N ARG A 280 18.88 12.96 -16.01
CA ARG A 280 18.76 14.22 -16.75
C ARG A 280 19.87 15.17 -16.27
N VAL A 281 21.13 14.78 -16.46
CA VAL A 281 22.31 15.63 -16.22
C VAL A 281 23.14 15.83 -17.49
N SER A 282 23.84 16.96 -17.56
CA SER A 282 24.82 17.27 -18.59
C SER A 282 26.13 17.79 -17.98
N PRO A 283 27.19 18.03 -18.77
CA PRO A 283 28.40 18.71 -18.29
C PRO A 283 28.18 20.16 -17.82
N LYS A 284 27.02 20.76 -18.12
CA LYS A 284 26.62 22.09 -17.64
C LYS A 284 25.81 22.05 -16.33
N THR A 285 25.41 20.87 -15.86
CA THR A 285 24.59 20.73 -14.65
C THR A 285 25.43 20.98 -13.41
N LEU A 286 25.02 21.99 -12.63
CA LEU A 286 25.67 22.44 -11.41
C LEU A 286 24.90 22.01 -10.17
N LEU A 287 23.56 22.00 -10.22
CA LEU A 287 22.71 21.40 -9.19
C LEU A 287 22.13 20.08 -9.71
N THR A 288 22.51 18.98 -9.07
CA THR A 288 21.91 17.66 -9.32
C THR A 288 21.13 17.19 -8.10
N PHE A 289 19.82 16.98 -8.28
CA PHE A 289 19.00 16.25 -7.32
C PHE A 289 19.17 14.73 -7.53
N CYS A 290 19.30 13.95 -6.45
CA CYS A 290 19.51 12.51 -6.56
C CYS A 290 18.94 11.77 -5.36
N THR A 291 18.80 10.44 -5.42
CA THR A 291 18.45 9.68 -4.21
C THR A 291 19.66 9.44 -3.32
N ASN A 292 19.43 9.30 -2.01
CA ASN A 292 20.45 8.92 -1.02
C ASN A 292 21.33 7.76 -1.51
N GLY A 293 20.70 6.69 -2.04
CA GLY A 293 21.38 5.52 -2.59
C GLY A 293 22.23 5.77 -3.85
N VAL A 294 21.92 6.79 -4.67
CA VAL A 294 22.75 7.19 -5.83
C VAL A 294 24.02 7.91 -5.36
N LEU A 295 23.90 8.87 -4.43
CA LEU A 295 25.07 9.55 -3.88
C LEU A 295 25.95 8.56 -3.12
N LEU A 296 25.38 7.74 -2.21
CA LEU A 296 26.12 6.73 -1.46
C LEU A 296 26.87 5.75 -2.39
N ARG A 297 26.22 5.21 -3.44
CA ARG A 297 26.88 4.35 -4.44
C ARG A 297 28.02 5.05 -5.17
N THR A 298 27.89 6.36 -5.41
CA THR A 298 28.95 7.17 -6.02
C THR A 298 30.15 7.27 -5.08
N LEU A 299 29.92 7.57 -3.79
CA LEU A 299 30.99 7.64 -2.77
C LEU A 299 31.67 6.28 -2.53
N MET A 300 30.92 5.17 -2.57
CA MET A 300 31.49 3.81 -2.44
C MET A 300 32.36 3.40 -3.64
N ALA A 301 32.24 4.07 -4.79
CA ALA A 301 33.08 3.81 -5.95
C ALA A 301 34.45 4.51 -5.90
N GLY A 302 34.62 5.48 -5.00
CA GLY A 302 35.85 6.23 -4.79
C GLY A 302 35.59 7.67 -4.34
N ASP A 303 36.40 8.15 -3.40
CA ASP A 303 36.27 9.50 -2.82
C ASP A 303 36.51 10.63 -3.85
N SER A 304 37.13 10.31 -5.00
CA SER A 304 37.50 11.27 -6.04
C SER A 304 36.32 12.05 -6.65
N THR A 305 35.10 11.52 -6.66
CA THR A 305 33.94 12.25 -7.20
C THR A 305 33.61 13.52 -6.39
N LEU A 306 33.88 13.56 -5.07
CA LEU A 306 33.67 14.78 -4.28
C LEU A 306 34.75 15.85 -4.48
N SER A 307 35.89 15.54 -5.12
CA SER A 307 36.93 16.54 -5.40
C SER A 307 36.44 17.72 -6.27
N THR A 308 35.35 17.52 -7.02
CA THR A 308 34.71 18.54 -7.86
C THR A 308 33.45 19.14 -7.23
N VAL A 309 33.03 18.68 -6.05
CA VAL A 309 31.77 19.08 -5.39
C VAL A 309 32.07 20.14 -4.34
N THR A 310 31.31 21.22 -4.36
CA THR A 310 31.45 22.34 -3.40
C THR A 310 30.48 22.22 -2.23
N HIS A 311 29.26 21.77 -2.50
CA HIS A 311 28.19 21.67 -1.52
C HIS A 311 27.48 20.31 -1.67
N VAL A 312 27.21 19.65 -0.55
CA VAL A 312 26.28 18.52 -0.46
C VAL A 312 25.15 18.93 0.47
N ILE A 313 23.92 18.77 0.00
CA ILE A 313 22.69 18.97 0.78
C ILE A 313 22.09 17.58 0.98
N VAL A 314 21.90 17.17 2.23
CA VAL A 314 21.14 15.97 2.59
C VAL A 314 19.81 16.46 3.14
N ASP A 315 18.75 16.25 2.36
CA ASP A 315 17.40 16.71 2.69
C ASP A 315 16.60 15.60 3.40
N GLU A 316 15.53 16.01 4.08
CA GLU A 316 14.60 15.13 4.78
C GLU A 316 15.28 14.14 5.76
N VAL A 317 16.33 14.57 6.48
CA VAL A 317 17.13 13.67 7.36
C VAL A 317 16.35 13.05 8.52
N HIS A 318 15.16 13.58 8.82
CA HIS A 318 14.23 13.06 9.83
C HIS A 318 13.48 11.81 9.40
N GLU A 319 13.40 11.48 8.09
CA GLU A 319 12.84 10.19 7.66
C GLU A 319 13.67 8.99 8.16
N ARG A 320 14.94 9.22 8.57
CA ARG A 320 15.87 8.21 9.09
C ARG A 320 15.99 6.95 8.24
N ASP A 321 15.83 7.09 6.92
CA ASP A 321 16.11 6.05 5.95
C ASP A 321 17.55 5.51 6.14
N ARG A 322 17.70 4.19 6.06
CA ARG A 322 18.99 3.50 6.21
C ARG A 322 20.06 4.05 5.27
N PHE A 323 19.71 4.46 4.04
CA PHE A 323 20.70 5.00 3.10
C PHE A 323 21.10 6.43 3.48
N SER A 324 20.24 7.20 4.16
CA SER A 324 20.56 8.48 4.76
C SER A 324 21.59 8.33 5.88
N ASP A 325 21.35 7.45 6.86
CA ASP A 325 22.27 7.24 7.99
C ASP A 325 23.66 6.73 7.54
N PHE A 326 23.72 5.81 6.55
CA PHE A 326 24.99 5.40 5.93
C PHE A 326 25.67 6.51 5.12
N LEU A 327 24.89 7.34 4.42
CA LEU A 327 25.41 8.50 3.67
C LEU A 327 26.02 9.54 4.61
N LEU A 328 25.32 9.91 5.70
CA LEU A 328 25.83 10.83 6.72
C LEU A 328 27.12 10.32 7.36
N THR A 329 27.19 9.02 7.64
CA THR A 329 28.42 8.37 8.14
C THR A 329 29.59 8.54 7.16
N LYS A 330 29.39 8.22 5.88
CA LYS A 330 30.43 8.38 4.86
C LYS A 330 30.79 9.85 4.60
N LEU A 331 29.83 10.77 4.68
CA LEU A 331 30.07 12.22 4.51
C LEU A 331 30.88 12.81 5.67
N ARG A 332 30.64 12.37 6.91
CA ARG A 332 31.42 12.81 8.09
C ARG A 332 32.92 12.52 7.91
N ASP A 333 33.26 11.32 7.43
CA ASP A 333 34.65 10.94 7.15
C ASP A 333 35.25 11.77 5.99
N LEU A 334 34.44 12.14 5.00
CA LEU A 334 34.88 12.91 3.83
C LEU A 334 35.07 14.40 4.13
N LEU A 335 34.32 14.99 5.07
CA LEU A 335 34.51 16.37 5.55
C LEU A 335 35.87 16.61 6.22
N GLN A 336 36.48 15.54 6.76
CA GLN A 336 37.85 15.59 7.28
C GLN A 336 38.89 15.66 6.15
N LYS A 337 38.65 14.97 5.03
CA LYS A 337 39.55 14.92 3.86
C LYS A 337 39.39 16.11 2.91
N HIS A 338 38.18 16.67 2.82
CA HIS A 338 37.84 17.75 1.89
C HIS A 338 37.46 19.02 2.68
N PRO A 339 38.42 19.85 3.10
CA PRO A 339 38.16 20.99 3.97
C PRO A 339 37.33 22.11 3.32
N THR A 340 37.25 22.13 1.99
CA THR A 340 36.44 23.06 1.19
C THR A 340 34.98 22.63 1.01
N LEU A 341 34.64 21.36 1.33
CA LEU A 341 33.30 20.82 1.16
C LEU A 341 32.36 21.38 2.23
N LYS A 342 31.20 21.87 1.80
CA LYS A 342 30.09 22.29 2.67
C LYS A 342 29.03 21.20 2.74
N LEU A 343 28.62 20.81 3.96
CA LEU A 343 27.50 19.92 4.20
C LEU A 343 26.32 20.71 4.79
N ILE A 344 25.16 20.61 4.17
CA ILE A 344 23.91 21.18 4.66
C ILE A 344 22.97 20.02 4.94
N LEU A 345 22.41 19.99 6.15
CA LEU A 345 21.38 19.05 6.55
C LEU A 345 20.05 19.80 6.59
N SER A 346 19.00 19.26 5.99
CA SER A 346 17.67 19.86 6.00
C SER A 346 16.65 18.89 6.61
N SER A 347 15.82 19.39 7.52
CA SER A 347 14.87 18.60 8.29
C SER A 347 13.54 19.34 8.52
N ALA A 348 12.43 18.60 8.59
CA ALA A 348 11.11 19.15 8.93
C ALA A 348 10.88 19.17 10.45
N ALA A 349 11.15 18.06 11.13
CA ALA A 349 10.87 17.89 12.56
C ALA A 349 11.83 16.94 13.27
N LEU A 350 11.93 17.12 14.59
CA LEU A 350 12.53 16.24 15.61
C LEU A 350 14.04 15.92 15.54
N ASP A 351 14.59 15.76 16.74
CA ASP A 351 15.98 15.43 17.13
C ASP A 351 17.14 16.24 16.50
N VAL A 352 17.01 17.57 16.55
CA VAL A 352 18.10 18.53 16.31
C VAL A 352 19.36 18.19 17.14
N ASN A 353 19.17 17.75 18.38
CA ASN A 353 20.25 17.47 19.33
C ASN A 353 21.14 16.29 18.91
N LEU A 354 20.57 15.23 18.33
CA LEU A 354 21.31 14.10 17.76
C LEU A 354 22.30 14.57 16.68
N PHE A 355 21.84 15.40 15.73
CA PHE A 355 22.69 15.87 14.64
C PHE A 355 23.79 16.84 15.12
N ILE A 356 23.48 17.75 16.06
CA ILE A 356 24.48 18.62 16.71
C ILE A 356 25.58 17.77 17.37
N ARG A 357 25.19 16.75 18.15
CA ARG A 357 26.13 15.85 18.84
C ARG A 357 26.97 15.04 17.84
N TYR A 358 26.33 14.51 16.79
CA TYR A 358 26.98 13.65 15.80
C TYR A 358 28.06 14.37 14.96
N PHE A 359 27.84 15.65 14.63
CA PHE A 359 28.77 16.47 13.85
C PHE A 359 29.70 17.36 14.70
N GLY A 360 29.61 17.30 16.03
CA GLY A 360 30.54 17.99 16.93
C GLY A 360 30.30 19.50 17.04
N SER A 361 29.05 19.90 17.21
CA SER A 361 28.55 21.28 17.21
C SER A 361 28.52 21.94 15.83
N CYS A 362 27.31 22.04 15.26
CA CYS A 362 27.02 22.80 14.04
C CYS A 362 25.93 23.86 14.32
N PRO A 363 25.94 25.02 13.64
CA PRO A 363 24.88 26.01 13.73
C PRO A 363 23.55 25.44 13.20
N VAL A 364 22.46 25.85 13.84
CA VAL A 364 21.09 25.48 13.49
C VAL A 364 20.31 26.73 13.07
N ILE A 365 19.66 26.67 11.92
CA ILE A 365 18.77 27.72 11.41
C ILE A 365 17.34 27.21 11.49
N HIS A 366 16.49 27.91 12.24
CA HIS A 366 15.06 27.62 12.31
C HIS A 366 14.28 28.52 11.34
N ILE A 367 13.44 27.91 10.51
CA ILE A 367 12.50 28.57 9.59
C ILE A 367 11.10 28.22 10.09
N GLN A 368 10.33 29.22 10.52
CA GLN A 368 8.94 29.01 10.94
C GLN A 368 8.08 28.70 9.70
N GLY A 369 7.16 27.74 9.83
CA GLY A 369 6.19 27.48 8.77
C GLY A 369 5.00 28.44 8.81
N ARG A 370 4.04 28.21 7.92
CA ARG A 370 2.70 28.78 8.03
C ARG A 370 1.74 27.60 8.24
N PRO A 371 1.26 27.36 9.47
CA PRO A 371 0.26 26.32 9.68
C PRO A 371 -1.02 26.73 8.95
N PHE A 372 -1.59 25.79 8.21
CA PHE A 372 -2.96 25.89 7.69
C PHE A 372 -3.86 25.05 8.60
N GLU A 373 -5.10 25.48 8.78
CA GLU A 373 -6.09 24.70 9.52
C GLU A 373 -6.41 23.44 8.72
N VAL A 374 -6.13 22.27 9.32
CA VAL A 374 -6.45 20.96 8.75
C VAL A 374 -7.56 20.36 9.57
N LYS A 375 -8.72 20.14 8.95
CA LYS A 375 -9.83 19.41 9.59
C LYS A 375 -9.55 17.92 9.50
N GLU A 376 -9.30 17.30 10.64
CA GLU A 376 -9.23 15.84 10.79
C GLU A 376 -10.64 15.25 10.87
N MET A 377 -10.82 14.04 10.32
CA MET A 377 -12.09 13.30 10.27
C MET A 377 -11.74 11.82 10.43
N PHE A 378 -12.43 11.11 11.33
CA PHE A 378 -12.18 9.69 11.60
C PHE A 378 -13.20 8.79 10.89
N LEU A 379 -13.03 7.46 10.99
CA LEU A 379 -13.83 6.49 10.23
C LEU A 379 -15.34 6.64 10.53
N GLU A 380 -15.69 6.85 11.79
CA GLU A 380 -17.03 7.16 12.28
C GLU A 380 -17.62 8.40 11.60
N ASP A 381 -16.87 9.48 11.45
CA ASP A 381 -17.33 10.69 10.77
C ASP A 381 -17.54 10.44 9.27
N ILE A 382 -16.67 9.65 8.65
CA ILE A 382 -16.80 9.25 7.23
C ILE A 382 -18.05 8.38 7.05
N LEU A 383 -18.25 7.34 7.87
CA LEU A 383 -19.42 6.46 7.80
C LEU A 383 -20.72 7.25 8.03
N ARG A 384 -20.74 8.17 9.02
CA ARG A 384 -21.91 9.02 9.33
C ARG A 384 -22.20 10.00 8.19
N THR A 385 -21.18 10.67 7.64
CA THR A 385 -21.35 11.70 6.60
C THR A 385 -21.68 11.11 5.22
N THR A 386 -21.12 9.95 4.88
CA THR A 386 -21.38 9.27 3.59
C THR A 386 -22.64 8.40 3.61
N GLY A 387 -23.14 8.02 4.78
CA GLY A 387 -24.23 7.06 4.93
C GLY A 387 -23.89 5.64 4.43
N TYR A 388 -22.60 5.32 4.31
CA TYR A 388 -22.14 4.05 3.74
C TYR A 388 -22.66 2.84 4.53
N THR A 389 -23.28 1.90 3.81
CA THR A 389 -23.70 0.61 4.35
C THR A 389 -23.49 -0.49 3.31
N ASN A 390 -22.81 -1.57 3.71
CA ASN A 390 -22.69 -2.78 2.88
C ASN A 390 -23.76 -3.83 3.29
N LYS A 391 -23.82 -4.95 2.55
CA LYS A 391 -24.82 -6.01 2.77
C LYS A 391 -24.70 -6.68 4.15
N GLU A 392 -23.49 -6.91 4.63
CA GLU A 392 -23.26 -7.55 5.92
C GLU A 392 -23.54 -6.58 7.09
N MET A 393 -23.24 -5.28 6.95
CA MET A 393 -23.69 -4.25 7.92
C MET A 393 -25.21 -4.22 8.07
N LEU A 394 -25.95 -4.34 6.95
CA LEU A 394 -27.42 -4.39 6.96
C LEU A 394 -27.95 -5.68 7.61
N LYS A 395 -27.26 -6.81 7.40
CA LYS A 395 -27.59 -8.09 8.05
C LYS A 395 -27.34 -8.02 9.56
N TYR A 396 -26.17 -7.54 9.99
CA TYR A 396 -25.83 -7.32 11.40
C TYR A 396 -26.83 -6.39 12.10
N LYS A 397 -27.18 -5.25 11.49
CA LYS A 397 -28.21 -4.34 12.03
C LYS A 397 -29.58 -5.01 12.18
N LYS A 398 -30.00 -5.84 11.22
CA LYS A 398 -31.27 -6.59 11.31
C LYS A 398 -31.24 -7.67 12.40
N GLU A 399 -30.12 -8.36 12.56
CA GLU A 399 -29.94 -9.38 13.59
C GLU A 399 -29.97 -8.76 15.00
N LYS A 400 -29.19 -7.69 15.22
CA LYS A 400 -29.22 -6.93 16.47
C LYS A 400 -30.60 -6.34 16.77
N GLN A 401 -31.30 -5.77 15.78
CA GLN A 401 -32.68 -5.30 15.96
C GLN A 401 -33.68 -6.42 16.27
N ARG A 402 -33.43 -7.66 15.81
CA ARG A 402 -34.24 -8.83 16.19
C ARG A 402 -33.95 -9.20 17.65
N GLU A 403 -32.68 -9.24 18.05
CA GLU A 403 -32.27 -9.54 19.43
C GLU A 403 -32.83 -8.51 20.43
N GLU A 404 -32.71 -7.21 20.13
CA GLU A 404 -33.26 -6.13 20.95
C GLU A 404 -34.79 -6.21 21.07
N LYS A 405 -35.50 -6.57 19.99
CA LYS A 405 -36.94 -6.85 20.03
C LYS A 405 -37.26 -8.06 20.89
N GLN A 406 -36.58 -9.19 20.68
CA GLN A 406 -36.77 -10.40 21.48
C GLN A 406 -36.45 -10.17 22.97
N GLN A 407 -35.50 -9.30 23.29
CA GLN A 407 -35.17 -8.89 24.66
C GLN A 407 -36.26 -8.00 25.26
N THR A 408 -36.82 -7.08 24.47
CA THR A 408 -37.95 -6.22 24.89
C THR A 408 -39.21 -7.04 25.11
N THR A 409 -39.58 -7.91 24.14
CA THR A 409 -40.72 -8.83 24.25
C THR A 409 -40.58 -9.76 25.44
N LEU A 410 -39.40 -10.35 25.67
CA LEU A 410 -39.14 -11.15 26.87
C LEU A 410 -39.30 -10.32 28.16
N THR A 411 -38.86 -9.07 28.17
CA THR A 411 -39.00 -8.16 29.32
C THR A 411 -40.47 -7.85 29.63
N GLU A 412 -41.27 -7.59 28.60
CA GLU A 412 -42.72 -7.43 28.75
C GLU A 412 -43.37 -8.72 29.27
N TRP A 413 -42.99 -9.89 28.70
CA TRP A 413 -43.54 -11.21 29.00
C TRP A 413 -43.41 -11.63 30.48
N TYR A 414 -42.32 -11.26 31.17
CA TYR A 414 -42.22 -11.47 32.62
C TYR A 414 -42.77 -10.31 33.47
N SER A 415 -42.81 -9.07 32.96
CA SER A 415 -43.38 -7.92 33.70
C SER A 415 -44.89 -8.03 33.98
N VAL A 416 -45.62 -8.78 33.13
CA VAL A 416 -47.05 -9.09 33.33
C VAL A 416 -47.32 -9.77 34.69
N GLN A 417 -46.33 -10.49 35.23
CA GLN A 417 -46.43 -11.23 36.49
C GLN A 417 -46.40 -10.33 37.74
N GLU A 418 -45.66 -9.22 37.73
CA GLU A 418 -45.64 -8.28 38.88
C GLU A 418 -47.00 -7.63 39.12
N ASN A 419 -47.78 -7.42 38.05
CA ASN A 419 -49.13 -6.87 38.12
C ASN A 419 -50.20 -7.91 38.52
N THR A 420 -49.93 -9.22 38.41
CA THR A 420 -50.89 -10.27 38.82
C THR A 420 -50.80 -10.65 40.31
N LEU A 421 -49.80 -10.15 41.04
CA LEU A 421 -49.57 -10.46 42.46
C LEU A 421 -50.33 -9.54 43.46
N LYS A 422 -51.27 -8.71 42.98
CA LYS A 422 -52.18 -7.92 43.84
C LYS A 422 -53.59 -8.52 43.80
N PRO A 423 -54.20 -8.85 44.96
CA PRO A 423 -55.49 -9.53 44.99
C PRO A 423 -56.67 -8.60 44.63
N GLU A 424 -57.49 -9.12 43.71
CA GLU A 424 -58.91 -8.83 43.43
C GLU A 424 -59.43 -7.37 43.37
N SER A 425 -59.95 -7.03 42.19
CA SER A 425 -61.31 -6.47 42.08
C SER A 425 -61.91 -6.71 40.68
N GLN A 426 -63.17 -7.14 40.67
CA GLN A 426 -63.99 -7.49 39.50
C GLN A 426 -63.82 -6.55 38.29
N ARG A 427 -63.69 -7.12 37.08
CA ARG A 427 -64.23 -6.51 35.85
C ARG A 427 -64.57 -7.57 34.80
N GLN A 428 -65.64 -7.27 34.04
CA GLN A 428 -66.35 -8.22 33.20
C GLN A 428 -65.60 -8.53 31.90
N ARG A 429 -65.80 -9.76 31.37
CA ARG A 429 -65.42 -10.10 29.99
C ARG A 429 -66.10 -9.14 29.02
N VAL A 430 -65.29 -8.42 28.23
CA VAL A 430 -65.71 -7.80 26.96
C VAL A 430 -64.76 -8.33 25.90
N VAL A 431 -65.31 -8.99 24.89
CA VAL A 431 -64.56 -9.54 23.75
C VAL A 431 -64.51 -8.46 22.66
N PRO A 432 -63.33 -8.02 22.20
CA PRO A 432 -63.21 -7.28 20.96
C PRO A 432 -63.19 -8.28 19.80
N HIS A 433 -64.23 -8.22 18.95
CA HIS A 433 -64.16 -8.82 17.61
C HIS A 433 -63.09 -8.08 16.81
N VAL A 434 -62.16 -8.82 16.18
CA VAL A 434 -61.41 -8.33 15.01
C VAL A 434 -61.70 -9.29 13.88
N THR A 435 -62.31 -8.77 12.82
CA THR A 435 -62.62 -9.50 11.59
C THR A 435 -61.38 -9.65 10.73
N GLU A 436 -61.09 -10.88 10.32
CA GLU A 436 -60.15 -11.15 9.23
C GLU A 436 -60.79 -10.72 7.90
N GLU A 437 -60.10 -9.85 7.14
CA GLU A 437 -60.31 -9.73 5.70
C GLU A 437 -59.01 -10.15 5.00
N TYR A 438 -59.05 -11.35 4.43
CA TYR A 438 -58.04 -11.84 3.49
C TYR A 438 -58.38 -11.33 2.09
N ASP A 439 -57.54 -10.46 1.53
CA ASP A 439 -57.63 -10.11 0.11
C ASP A 439 -56.65 -10.98 -0.71
N LEU A 440 -57.23 -11.95 -1.42
CA LEU A 440 -56.55 -12.83 -2.37
C LEU A 440 -56.42 -12.12 -3.73
N LEU A 441 -55.20 -12.07 -4.28
CA LEU A 441 -55.02 -11.99 -5.73
C LEU A 441 -54.08 -13.10 -6.21
N ASP A 442 -54.69 -13.99 -6.97
CA ASP A 442 -54.11 -15.10 -7.72
C ASP A 442 -53.67 -14.64 -9.10
N ASP A 443 -52.54 -15.18 -9.60
CA ASP A 443 -52.40 -15.87 -10.90
C ASP A 443 -50.92 -15.94 -11.35
N GLY A 444 -50.57 -17.01 -12.07
CA GLY A 444 -49.36 -17.09 -12.89
C GLY A 444 -48.26 -18.00 -12.36
N GLY A 445 -48.46 -19.32 -12.43
CA GLY A 445 -47.42 -20.31 -12.07
C GLY A 445 -46.35 -20.53 -13.16
N ASP A 446 -45.28 -21.27 -12.83
CA ASP A 446 -44.92 -22.50 -13.56
C ASP A 446 -43.86 -23.35 -12.79
N ALA A 447 -43.67 -24.60 -13.22
CA ALA A 447 -42.60 -25.56 -12.87
C ALA A 447 -42.44 -25.96 -11.38
N VAL A 448 -42.96 -27.10 -10.93
CA VAL A 448 -42.42 -28.47 -11.16
C VAL A 448 -40.96 -28.67 -10.70
N PHE A 449 -40.83 -28.97 -9.40
CA PHE A 449 -40.07 -30.13 -8.89
C PHE A 449 -38.72 -30.47 -9.56
N SER A 450 -37.69 -29.62 -9.44
CA SER A 450 -36.29 -29.99 -9.73
C SER A 450 -35.28 -28.99 -9.16
N GLN A 451 -34.92 -29.14 -7.87
CA GLN A 451 -33.54 -29.09 -7.35
C GLN A 451 -33.53 -29.07 -5.81
N LEU A 452 -33.34 -30.25 -5.22
CA LEU A 452 -32.86 -30.38 -3.85
C LEU A 452 -31.47 -29.73 -3.78
N THR A 453 -31.36 -28.60 -3.09
CA THR A 453 -30.09 -28.05 -2.64
C THR A 453 -29.98 -28.28 -1.13
N GLU A 454 -28.93 -29.00 -0.73
CA GLU A 454 -28.72 -29.47 0.64
C GLU A 454 -28.44 -28.27 1.58
N LYS A 455 -29.48 -27.74 2.26
CA LYS A 455 -29.28 -26.79 3.38
C LYS A 455 -30.41 -26.60 4.40
N ASP A 456 -31.62 -27.11 4.18
CA ASP A 456 -32.74 -26.97 5.13
C ASP A 456 -33.01 -28.28 5.91
N VAL A 457 -32.14 -28.61 6.87
CA VAL A 457 -32.27 -29.83 7.72
C VAL A 457 -32.85 -29.52 9.11
N ASN A 458 -32.95 -28.26 9.51
CA ASN A 458 -33.31 -27.85 10.89
C ASN A 458 -34.54 -26.91 11.01
N CYS A 459 -35.31 -26.69 9.95
CA CYS A 459 -36.54 -25.89 10.02
C CYS A 459 -37.73 -26.80 10.38
N LEU A 460 -38.15 -26.78 11.65
CA LEU A 460 -39.39 -27.44 12.11
C LEU A 460 -40.60 -26.89 11.35
N GLU A 461 -41.65 -27.70 11.17
CA GLU A 461 -42.83 -27.27 10.43
C GLU A 461 -43.53 -26.09 11.12
N PRO A 462 -44.10 -25.11 10.37
CA PRO A 462 -44.66 -23.89 10.97
C PRO A 462 -45.81 -24.09 11.97
N TRP A 463 -46.52 -25.22 11.91
CA TRP A 463 -47.55 -25.56 12.90
C TRP A 463 -46.91 -26.05 14.21
N LEU A 464 -45.83 -26.83 14.11
CA LEU A 464 -45.10 -27.42 15.24
C LEU A 464 -44.38 -26.34 16.06
N ILE A 465 -43.86 -25.30 15.39
CA ILE A 465 -43.33 -24.08 16.02
C ILE A 465 -44.42 -23.37 16.84
N LYS A 466 -45.59 -23.14 16.24
CA LYS A 466 -46.72 -22.48 16.93
C LYS A 466 -47.22 -23.28 18.13
N GLU A 467 -47.34 -24.60 17.99
CA GLU A 467 -47.79 -25.49 19.06
C GLU A 467 -46.79 -25.49 20.23
N MET A 468 -45.49 -25.56 19.95
CA MET A 468 -44.44 -25.52 20.97
C MET A 468 -44.35 -24.16 21.66
N ASP A 469 -44.46 -23.06 20.91
CA ASP A 469 -44.48 -21.69 21.47
C ASP A 469 -45.72 -21.47 22.35
N ALA A 470 -46.89 -21.96 21.94
CA ALA A 470 -48.11 -21.94 22.74
C ALA A 470 -47.96 -22.74 24.04
N CYS A 471 -47.45 -23.98 23.97
CA CYS A 471 -47.23 -24.79 25.17
C CYS A 471 -46.27 -24.12 26.16
N LEU A 472 -45.14 -23.57 25.69
CA LEU A 472 -44.20 -22.83 26.55
C LEU A 472 -44.83 -21.57 27.16
N SER A 473 -45.71 -20.90 26.41
CA SER A 473 -46.47 -19.74 26.89
C SER A 473 -47.53 -20.12 27.92
N ASP A 474 -48.24 -21.23 27.77
CA ASP A 474 -49.25 -21.70 28.72
C ASP A 474 -48.63 -22.24 30.01
N ILE A 475 -47.53 -23.00 29.92
CA ILE A 475 -46.73 -23.40 31.07
C ILE A 475 -46.27 -22.17 31.86
N TRP A 476 -45.75 -21.15 31.15
CA TRP A 476 -45.33 -19.92 31.80
C TRP A 476 -46.53 -19.18 32.40
N LEU A 477 -47.49 -18.72 31.61
CA LEU A 477 -48.57 -17.84 32.08
C LEU A 477 -49.50 -18.53 33.09
N HIS A 478 -49.94 -19.76 32.79
CA HIS A 478 -51.02 -20.44 33.51
C HIS A 478 -50.55 -21.47 34.55
N LYS A 479 -49.24 -21.79 34.60
CA LYS A 479 -48.68 -22.90 35.40
C LYS A 479 -49.29 -24.25 35.03
N ASP A 480 -49.66 -24.43 33.76
CA ASP A 480 -50.23 -25.69 33.30
C ASP A 480 -49.17 -26.81 33.31
N VAL A 481 -49.47 -27.89 34.04
CA VAL A 481 -48.61 -29.08 34.15
C VAL A 481 -48.90 -30.07 33.03
N ASP A 482 -50.13 -30.09 32.50
CA ASP A 482 -50.52 -30.97 31.40
C ASP A 482 -49.89 -30.49 30.08
N ALA A 483 -49.66 -29.18 29.94
CA ALA A 483 -48.90 -28.59 28.83
C ALA A 483 -47.44 -29.11 28.76
N PHE A 484 -46.79 -29.49 29.88
CA PHE A 484 -45.50 -30.17 29.83
C PHE A 484 -45.60 -31.56 29.19
N ALA A 485 -46.69 -32.29 29.40
CA ALA A 485 -46.88 -33.59 28.76
C ALA A 485 -46.94 -33.45 27.22
N GLN A 486 -47.55 -32.36 26.73
CA GLN A 486 -47.53 -32.01 25.31
C GLN A 486 -46.12 -31.65 24.82
N VAL A 487 -45.37 -30.82 25.54
CA VAL A 487 -43.95 -30.51 25.21
C VAL A 487 -43.11 -31.79 25.14
N PHE A 488 -43.21 -32.70 26.12
CA PHE A 488 -42.50 -33.97 26.10
C PHE A 488 -42.94 -34.90 24.96
N HIS A 489 -44.23 -34.91 24.60
CA HIS A 489 -44.73 -35.65 23.45
C HIS A 489 -44.14 -35.13 22.13
N LEU A 490 -44.11 -33.81 21.92
CA LEU A 490 -43.53 -33.20 20.72
C LEU A 490 -42.01 -33.45 20.62
N ILE A 491 -41.29 -33.42 21.75
CA ILE A 491 -39.86 -33.78 21.81
C ILE A 491 -39.63 -35.24 21.43
N LEU A 492 -40.39 -36.18 22.01
CA LEU A 492 -40.15 -37.62 21.86
C LEU A 492 -40.71 -38.23 20.57
N THR A 493 -41.83 -37.71 20.06
CA THR A 493 -42.55 -38.26 18.90
C THR A 493 -42.24 -37.49 17.61
N GLU A 494 -42.24 -36.16 17.66
CA GLU A 494 -42.01 -35.28 16.49
C GLU A 494 -40.53 -34.85 16.34
N ASN A 495 -39.63 -35.44 17.14
CA ASN A 495 -38.18 -35.19 17.12
C ASN A 495 -37.79 -33.71 17.29
N VAL A 496 -38.58 -32.95 18.07
CA VAL A 496 -38.24 -31.57 18.44
C VAL A 496 -37.07 -31.59 19.43
N SER A 497 -36.10 -30.68 19.24
CA SER A 497 -34.96 -30.55 20.16
C SER A 497 -35.42 -30.19 21.57
N VAL A 498 -34.85 -30.84 22.59
CA VAL A 498 -35.06 -30.50 24.00
C VAL A 498 -34.64 -29.04 24.30
N ASP A 499 -33.65 -28.53 23.57
CA ASP A 499 -33.17 -27.15 23.63
C ASP A 499 -33.92 -26.22 22.65
N TYR A 500 -35.16 -26.56 22.26
CA TYR A 500 -36.01 -25.66 21.49
C TYR A 500 -36.13 -24.30 22.19
N ARG A 501 -35.98 -23.23 21.42
CA ARG A 501 -36.04 -21.84 21.88
C ARG A 501 -37.31 -21.19 21.35
N HIS A 502 -38.15 -20.71 22.26
CA HIS A 502 -39.38 -19.98 21.95
C HIS A 502 -39.11 -18.85 20.95
N SER A 503 -39.88 -18.77 19.86
CA SER A 503 -39.53 -17.92 18.71
C SER A 503 -39.37 -16.43 19.06
N GLU A 504 -40.18 -15.91 19.98
CA GLU A 504 -40.19 -14.49 20.36
C GLU A 504 -39.28 -14.14 21.55
N THR A 505 -38.94 -15.10 22.42
CA THR A 505 -38.25 -14.82 23.71
C THR A 505 -36.93 -15.57 23.86
N SER A 506 -36.65 -16.52 22.97
CA SER A 506 -35.55 -17.49 23.03
C SER A 506 -35.48 -18.31 24.33
N ALA A 507 -36.54 -18.34 25.13
CA ALA A 507 -36.62 -19.16 26.34
C ALA A 507 -36.75 -20.65 25.98
N THR A 508 -36.06 -21.52 26.73
CA THR A 508 -36.19 -22.98 26.59
C THR A 508 -37.17 -23.54 27.63
N ALA A 509 -37.66 -24.76 27.40
CA ALA A 509 -38.49 -25.49 28.38
C ALA A 509 -37.83 -25.56 29.76
N LEU A 510 -36.50 -25.71 29.82
CA LEU A 510 -35.74 -25.75 31.07
C LEU A 510 -35.76 -24.40 31.82
N MET A 511 -35.64 -23.27 31.12
CA MET A 511 -35.72 -21.92 31.73
C MET A 511 -37.13 -21.65 32.28
N VAL A 512 -38.16 -22.01 31.51
CA VAL A 512 -39.57 -21.87 31.90
C VAL A 512 -39.89 -22.72 33.13
N ALA A 513 -39.45 -23.99 33.14
CA ALA A 513 -39.59 -24.89 34.29
C ALA A 513 -38.86 -24.36 35.54
N ALA A 514 -37.62 -23.90 35.36
CA ALA A 514 -36.76 -23.41 36.44
C ALA A 514 -37.27 -22.12 37.07
N GLY A 515 -37.78 -21.17 36.28
CA GLY A 515 -38.38 -19.93 36.81
C GLY A 515 -39.71 -20.15 37.53
N ARG A 516 -40.48 -21.19 37.18
CA ARG A 516 -41.82 -21.44 37.75
C ARG A 516 -41.85 -22.39 38.96
N GLY A 517 -40.75 -23.09 39.25
CA GLY A 517 -40.65 -23.99 40.41
C GLY A 517 -40.98 -25.46 40.11
N PHE A 518 -40.92 -25.88 38.85
CA PHE A 518 -41.30 -27.25 38.44
C PHE A 518 -40.13 -28.24 38.57
N SER A 519 -39.76 -28.61 39.79
CA SER A 519 -38.59 -29.44 40.09
C SER A 519 -38.56 -30.79 39.34
N SER A 520 -39.66 -31.55 39.36
CA SER A 520 -39.74 -32.84 38.63
C SER A 520 -39.56 -32.69 37.12
N GLN A 521 -40.09 -31.61 36.52
CA GLN A 521 -39.94 -31.35 35.09
C GLN A 521 -38.53 -30.85 34.75
N VAL A 522 -37.86 -30.12 35.65
CA VAL A 522 -36.44 -29.75 35.51
C VAL A 522 -35.55 -31.00 35.50
N GLU A 523 -35.72 -31.91 36.46
CA GLU A 523 -35.00 -33.20 36.49
C GLU A 523 -35.25 -34.01 35.21
N GLN A 524 -36.50 -34.08 34.76
CA GLN A 524 -36.86 -34.78 33.53
C GLN A 524 -36.20 -34.16 32.29
N LEU A 525 -36.22 -32.83 32.13
CA LEU A 525 -35.58 -32.14 31.02
C LEU A 525 -34.05 -32.32 31.02
N ILE A 526 -33.40 -32.26 32.19
CA ILE A 526 -31.96 -32.55 32.33
C ILE A 526 -31.67 -34.01 31.94
N SER A 527 -32.50 -34.96 32.36
CA SER A 527 -32.36 -36.38 32.01
C SER A 527 -32.53 -36.64 30.50
N MET A 528 -33.30 -35.79 29.81
CA MET A 528 -33.47 -35.80 28.34
C MET A 528 -32.33 -35.07 27.61
N GLY A 529 -31.39 -34.46 28.33
CA GLY A 529 -30.19 -33.81 27.77
C GLY A 529 -30.31 -32.31 27.54
N ALA A 530 -31.24 -31.61 28.20
CA ALA A 530 -31.36 -30.14 28.11
C ALA A 530 -30.05 -29.42 28.52
N ASN A 531 -29.61 -28.46 27.72
CA ASN A 531 -28.39 -27.70 27.98
C ASN A 531 -28.65 -26.57 28.99
N VAL A 532 -28.15 -26.77 30.21
CA VAL A 532 -28.22 -25.82 31.34
C VAL A 532 -27.57 -24.46 31.02
N HIS A 533 -26.59 -24.42 30.11
CA HIS A 533 -25.86 -23.21 29.70
C HIS A 533 -26.48 -22.47 28.50
N SER A 534 -27.63 -22.93 27.98
CA SER A 534 -28.42 -22.15 27.02
C SER A 534 -28.80 -20.79 27.63
N LYS A 535 -28.81 -19.73 26.81
CA LYS A 535 -29.17 -18.36 27.22
C LYS A 535 -30.40 -17.85 26.45
N ALA A 536 -31.32 -17.20 27.16
CA ALA A 536 -32.46 -16.50 26.58
C ALA A 536 -32.06 -15.14 25.96
N SER A 537 -33.01 -14.39 25.37
CA SER A 537 -32.73 -13.10 24.72
C SER A 537 -32.22 -12.00 25.67
N ASN A 538 -32.42 -12.14 26.98
CA ASN A 538 -31.84 -11.27 28.01
C ASN A 538 -30.47 -11.76 28.53
N GLY A 539 -29.91 -12.82 27.95
CA GLY A 539 -28.62 -13.41 28.33
C GLY A 539 -28.66 -14.36 29.54
N TRP A 540 -29.82 -14.55 30.18
CA TRP A 540 -29.97 -15.39 31.37
C TRP A 540 -30.01 -16.89 31.04
N MET A 541 -29.37 -17.69 31.87
CA MET A 541 -29.42 -19.16 31.86
C MET A 541 -30.55 -19.67 32.76
N ALA A 542 -30.89 -20.97 32.70
CA ALA A 542 -31.94 -21.55 33.57
C ALA A 542 -31.69 -21.32 35.08
N LEU A 543 -30.42 -21.28 35.50
CA LEU A 543 -30.01 -20.95 36.86
C LEU A 543 -30.35 -19.50 37.25
N ASP A 544 -30.16 -18.54 36.34
CA ASP A 544 -30.44 -17.12 36.59
C ASP A 544 -31.96 -16.90 36.70
N TRP A 545 -32.76 -17.61 35.89
CA TRP A 545 -34.22 -17.63 36.02
C TRP A 545 -34.66 -18.18 37.38
N ALA A 546 -34.12 -19.32 37.82
CA ALA A 546 -34.42 -19.89 39.14
C ALA A 546 -34.07 -18.91 40.29
N LYS A 547 -32.90 -18.24 40.21
CA LYS A 547 -32.49 -17.22 41.18
C LYS A 547 -33.40 -16.00 41.17
N HIS A 548 -33.72 -15.45 40.00
CA HIS A 548 -34.56 -14.25 39.85
C HIS A 548 -35.97 -14.46 40.41
N PHE A 549 -36.56 -15.63 40.19
CA PHE A 549 -37.92 -15.96 40.68
C PHE A 549 -37.93 -16.69 42.04
N GLY A 550 -36.78 -16.76 42.74
CA GLY A 550 -36.68 -17.22 44.14
C GLY A 550 -36.82 -18.73 44.36
N GLN A 551 -36.55 -19.56 43.34
CA GLN A 551 -36.74 -21.01 43.37
C GLN A 551 -35.52 -21.75 43.95
N THR A 552 -35.32 -21.66 45.27
CA THR A 552 -34.10 -22.17 45.94
C THR A 552 -33.80 -23.64 45.67
N GLU A 553 -34.82 -24.52 45.69
CA GLU A 553 -34.64 -25.96 45.44
C GLU A 553 -34.07 -26.26 44.04
N ILE A 554 -34.44 -25.45 43.04
CA ILE A 554 -33.96 -25.59 41.66
C ILE A 554 -32.58 -24.95 41.48
N VAL A 555 -32.27 -23.89 42.23
CA VAL A 555 -30.92 -23.31 42.27
C VAL A 555 -29.91 -24.34 42.77
N ASP A 556 -30.18 -24.98 43.92
CA ASP A 556 -29.31 -26.01 44.49
C ASP A 556 -29.14 -27.20 43.54
N LEU A 557 -30.23 -27.63 42.88
CA LEU A 557 -30.21 -28.69 41.87
C LEU A 557 -29.31 -28.31 40.68
N LEU A 558 -29.54 -27.15 40.05
CA LEU A 558 -28.80 -26.71 38.87
C LEU A 558 -27.31 -26.43 39.18
N GLU A 559 -26.99 -25.90 40.36
CA GLU A 559 -25.59 -25.70 40.78
C GLU A 559 -24.86 -27.03 41.03
N SER A 560 -25.55 -28.05 41.57
CA SER A 560 -24.96 -29.39 41.72
C SER A 560 -24.64 -30.06 40.38
N TYR A 561 -25.50 -29.83 39.36
CA TYR A 561 -25.27 -30.30 38.00
C TYR A 561 -24.16 -29.51 37.29
N SER A 562 -24.10 -28.18 37.42
CA SER A 562 -23.05 -27.37 36.78
C SER A 562 -21.66 -27.65 37.36
N ALA A 563 -21.54 -27.82 38.68
CA ALA A 563 -20.29 -28.20 39.33
C ALA A 563 -19.75 -29.57 38.87
N SER A 564 -20.61 -30.42 38.29
CA SER A 564 -20.24 -31.71 37.71
C SER A 564 -19.76 -31.63 36.25
N LEU A 565 -19.89 -30.47 35.60
CA LEU A 565 -19.62 -30.25 34.17
C LEU A 565 -18.45 -29.28 33.89
N GLU A 566 -17.96 -28.53 34.89
CA GLU A 566 -16.89 -27.55 34.70
C GLU A 566 -15.49 -28.18 34.54
N PHE A 567 -15.18 -28.59 33.31
CA PHE A 567 -13.79 -28.63 32.82
C PHE A 567 -13.69 -28.07 31.40
N GLY A 568 -13.72 -26.73 31.30
CA GLY A 568 -13.30 -25.99 30.12
C GLY A 568 -14.35 -25.07 29.50
N ASN A 569 -14.25 -23.77 29.81
CA ASN A 569 -13.94 -22.76 28.80
C ASN A 569 -13.46 -21.46 29.49
N LEU A 570 -12.41 -20.86 28.95
CA LEU A 570 -11.90 -19.56 29.37
C LEU A 570 -12.50 -18.47 28.47
N ASP A 571 -12.95 -17.37 29.08
CA ASP A 571 -13.62 -16.27 28.37
C ASP A 571 -12.60 -15.38 27.63
N GLU A 572 -12.82 -15.17 26.33
CA GLU A 572 -11.93 -14.42 25.43
C GLU A 572 -12.52 -13.02 25.11
N SER A 573 -12.99 -12.30 26.14
CA SER A 573 -13.64 -10.99 25.99
C SER A 573 -12.79 -9.77 26.42
N SER A 574 -11.59 -9.99 26.97
CA SER A 574 -10.84 -8.97 27.74
C SER A 574 -9.74 -8.17 26.99
N LEU A 575 -9.86 -7.97 25.66
CA LEU A 575 -8.83 -7.26 24.86
C LEU A 575 -9.32 -6.07 24.01
N VAL A 576 -10.34 -5.33 24.46
CA VAL A 576 -10.65 -4.00 23.93
C VAL A 576 -10.75 -2.96 25.05
N GLN A 577 -9.59 -2.55 25.58
CA GLN A 577 -9.45 -1.31 26.36
C GLN A 577 -8.30 -0.47 25.80
N THR A 578 -8.63 0.42 24.86
CA THR A 578 -7.78 1.56 24.49
C THR A 578 -8.63 2.81 24.28
N ASN A 579 -8.65 3.65 25.31
CA ASN A 579 -8.76 5.11 25.29
C ASN A 579 -9.36 5.77 24.02
N GLY A 580 -10.64 6.12 24.09
CA GLY A 580 -11.29 7.06 23.17
C GLY A 580 -12.29 7.94 23.93
N SER A 581 -12.07 9.25 23.94
CA SER A 581 -12.98 10.23 24.54
C SER A 581 -14.23 10.44 23.68
N ASP A 582 -15.41 10.45 24.30
CA ASP A 582 -16.68 10.98 23.79
C ASP A 582 -17.17 10.58 22.39
N LEU A 583 -16.94 9.32 21.97
CA LEU A 583 -17.70 8.73 20.86
C LEU A 583 -19.19 8.59 21.22
N SER A 584 -20.10 9.01 20.33
CA SER A 584 -21.55 8.81 20.52
C SER A 584 -21.90 7.31 20.59
N ALA A 585 -23.04 6.98 21.21
CA ALA A 585 -23.57 5.62 21.17
C ALA A 585 -23.81 5.15 19.72
N GLU A 586 -24.29 6.06 18.87
CA GLU A 586 -24.52 5.84 17.43
C GLU A 586 -23.21 5.54 16.68
N ASP A 587 -22.14 6.28 16.98
CA ASP A 587 -20.83 6.09 16.34
C ASP A 587 -20.21 4.74 16.71
N ARG A 588 -20.28 4.36 17.98
CA ARG A 588 -19.82 3.05 18.45
C ARG A 588 -20.59 1.91 17.79
N GLU A 589 -21.88 2.09 17.52
CA GLU A 589 -22.69 1.11 16.80
C GLU A 589 -22.35 1.06 15.30
N LEU A 590 -22.13 2.19 14.65
CA LEU A 590 -21.69 2.26 13.25
C LEU A 590 -20.32 1.59 13.06
N LEU A 591 -19.35 1.88 13.93
CA LEU A 591 -18.03 1.24 13.93
C LEU A 591 -18.13 -0.27 14.16
N LYS A 592 -18.90 -0.72 15.17
CA LYS A 592 -19.13 -2.16 15.40
C LYS A 592 -19.74 -2.86 14.20
N ALA A 593 -20.74 -2.25 13.56
CA ALA A 593 -21.36 -2.81 12.36
C ALA A 593 -20.36 -2.88 11.19
N TYR A 594 -19.48 -1.87 11.04
CA TYR A 594 -18.45 -1.84 10.01
C TYR A 594 -17.39 -2.94 10.24
N HIS A 595 -16.75 -2.98 11.41
CA HIS A 595 -15.70 -3.98 11.73
C HIS A 595 -16.23 -5.43 11.77
N HIS A 596 -17.52 -5.65 12.03
CA HIS A 596 -18.13 -6.97 11.88
C HIS A 596 -18.36 -7.35 10.39
N SER A 597 -18.49 -6.37 9.51
CA SER A 597 -18.83 -6.56 8.09
C SER A 597 -17.62 -6.62 7.16
N PHE A 598 -16.48 -6.07 7.58
CA PHE A 598 -15.31 -5.88 6.74
C PHE A 598 -14.03 -6.25 7.50
N ASP A 599 -13.04 -6.75 6.75
CA ASP A 599 -11.76 -7.23 7.25
C ASP A 599 -10.73 -6.09 7.25
N ASP A 600 -10.36 -5.60 8.44
CA ASP A 600 -9.48 -4.43 8.61
C ASP A 600 -8.07 -4.63 8.02
N GLU A 601 -7.65 -5.86 7.71
CA GLU A 601 -6.39 -6.15 6.98
C GLU A 601 -6.48 -5.82 5.47
N LYS A 602 -7.66 -5.40 4.98
CA LYS A 602 -7.91 -5.05 3.58
C LYS A 602 -8.30 -3.58 3.43
N VAL A 603 -8.13 -3.05 2.21
CA VAL A 603 -8.61 -1.70 1.86
C VAL A 603 -10.04 -1.79 1.34
N ASP A 604 -11.00 -1.16 2.03
CA ASP A 604 -12.37 -0.99 1.50
C ASP A 604 -12.37 0.08 0.39
N LEU A 605 -12.13 -0.38 -0.84
CA LEU A 605 -12.22 0.45 -2.04
C LEU A 605 -13.64 0.97 -2.30
N ASP A 606 -14.68 0.29 -1.81
CA ASP A 606 -16.07 0.70 -2.00
C ASP A 606 -16.43 1.86 -1.06
N LEU A 607 -15.98 1.83 0.19
CA LEU A 607 -16.04 2.98 1.11
C LEU A 607 -15.29 4.19 0.54
N ILE A 608 -14.08 3.99 0.01
CA ILE A 608 -13.30 5.09 -0.61
C ILE A 608 -14.07 5.70 -1.79
N MET A 609 -14.67 4.88 -2.66
CA MET A 609 -15.49 5.40 -3.78
C MET A 609 -16.71 6.20 -3.30
N HIS A 610 -17.36 5.80 -2.20
CA HIS A 610 -18.45 6.58 -1.61
C HIS A 610 -17.98 7.91 -0.99
N LEU A 611 -16.82 7.91 -0.33
CA LEU A 611 -16.22 9.13 0.20
C LEU A 611 -15.82 10.10 -0.93
N LEU A 612 -15.19 9.60 -2.00
CA LEU A 612 -14.85 10.42 -3.17
C LEU A 612 -16.10 11.00 -3.82
N TYR A 613 -17.17 10.20 -3.97
CA TYR A 613 -18.42 10.68 -4.53
C TYR A 613 -19.01 11.81 -3.67
N ASN A 614 -19.04 11.63 -2.35
CA ASN A 614 -19.53 12.64 -1.42
C ASN A 614 -18.70 13.93 -1.50
N ILE A 615 -17.36 13.85 -1.44
CA ILE A 615 -16.47 15.02 -1.56
C ILE A 615 -16.72 15.77 -2.87
N CYS A 616 -16.82 15.08 -4.00
CA CYS A 616 -17.07 15.72 -5.31
C CYS A 616 -18.46 16.39 -5.42
N HIS A 617 -19.42 16.08 -4.55
CA HIS A 617 -20.75 16.70 -4.54
C HIS A 617 -20.93 17.74 -3.42
N SER A 618 -20.18 17.64 -2.32
CA SER A 618 -20.34 18.50 -1.13
C SER A 618 -19.27 19.58 -0.97
N CYS A 619 -18.15 19.48 -1.68
CA CYS A 619 -16.99 20.37 -1.51
C CYS A 619 -16.71 21.22 -2.77
N ASP A 620 -16.10 22.38 -2.55
CA ASP A 620 -15.61 23.25 -3.63
C ASP A 620 -14.49 22.61 -4.47
N ALA A 621 -14.25 23.17 -5.66
CA ALA A 621 -13.21 22.71 -6.57
C ALA A 621 -11.82 22.68 -5.91
N GLY A 622 -11.17 21.51 -5.97
CA GLY A 622 -9.88 21.27 -5.32
C GLY A 622 -9.17 20.04 -5.87
N ALA A 623 -8.19 19.54 -5.12
CA ALA A 623 -7.46 18.32 -5.47
C ALA A 623 -7.54 17.31 -4.31
N ILE A 624 -7.83 16.05 -4.64
CA ILE A 624 -7.87 14.95 -3.67
C ILE A 624 -6.58 14.13 -3.80
N LEU A 625 -5.91 13.89 -2.66
CA LEU A 625 -4.71 13.04 -2.60
C LEU A 625 -5.02 11.84 -1.70
N ILE A 626 -4.93 10.64 -2.28
CA ILE A 626 -5.26 9.37 -1.62
C ILE A 626 -3.97 8.59 -1.43
N PHE A 627 -3.71 8.14 -0.21
CA PHE A 627 -2.58 7.26 0.12
C PHE A 627 -3.10 5.83 0.28
N LEU A 628 -2.49 4.89 -0.44
CA LEU A 628 -2.83 3.47 -0.43
C LEU A 628 -1.56 2.63 -0.24
N PRO A 629 -1.65 1.46 0.41
CA PRO A 629 -0.48 0.69 0.83
C PRO A 629 0.27 0.01 -0.31
N GLY A 630 -0.42 -0.37 -1.39
CA GLY A 630 0.15 -1.12 -2.51
C GLY A 630 -0.25 -0.58 -3.89
N TYR A 631 0.49 -1.03 -4.91
CA TYR A 631 0.27 -0.61 -6.29
C TYR A 631 -1.02 -1.18 -6.88
N ASP A 632 -1.41 -2.39 -6.47
CA ASP A 632 -2.60 -3.07 -6.98
C ASP A 632 -3.88 -2.37 -6.47
N GLU A 633 -3.90 -1.86 -5.23
CA GLU A 633 -4.98 -1.02 -4.70
C GLU A 633 -5.05 0.33 -5.41
N ILE A 634 -3.90 0.97 -5.71
CA ILE A 634 -3.84 2.24 -6.47
C ILE A 634 -4.41 2.04 -7.88
N VAL A 635 -4.02 0.96 -8.57
CA VAL A 635 -4.53 0.64 -9.91
C VAL A 635 -6.01 0.27 -9.85
N GLY A 636 -6.42 -0.56 -8.90
CA GLY A 636 -7.81 -0.96 -8.71
C GLY A 636 -8.74 0.23 -8.44
N LEU A 637 -8.34 1.17 -7.56
CA LEU A 637 -9.10 2.39 -7.32
C LEU A 637 -9.16 3.28 -8.56
N ARG A 638 -8.03 3.50 -9.24
CA ARG A 638 -7.97 4.30 -10.48
C ARG A 638 -8.90 3.73 -11.55
N ASP A 639 -8.88 2.41 -11.75
CA ASP A 639 -9.66 1.77 -12.80
C ASP A 639 -11.16 1.77 -12.45
N ARG A 640 -11.53 1.64 -11.16
CA ARG A 640 -12.90 1.85 -10.69
C ARG A 640 -13.41 3.27 -10.96
N ILE A 641 -12.59 4.29 -10.72
CA ILE A 641 -12.92 5.71 -10.99
C ILE A 641 -13.10 5.97 -12.49
N LEU A 642 -12.27 5.35 -13.34
CA LEU A 642 -12.25 5.61 -14.78
C LEU A 642 -13.26 4.79 -15.60
N PHE A 643 -13.62 3.58 -15.15
CA PHE A 643 -14.31 2.60 -16.00
C PHE A 643 -15.55 1.95 -15.35
N ASP A 644 -15.52 1.63 -14.06
CA ASP A 644 -16.59 0.83 -13.43
C ASP A 644 -17.75 1.69 -12.91
N ASP A 645 -17.45 2.82 -12.26
CA ASP A 645 -18.46 3.58 -11.54
C ASP A 645 -19.05 4.72 -12.37
N LYS A 646 -20.30 4.51 -12.82
CA LYS A 646 -21.10 5.49 -13.58
C LYS A 646 -21.21 6.85 -12.87
N ARG A 647 -21.09 6.90 -11.55
CA ARG A 647 -21.11 8.15 -10.76
C ARG A 647 -19.99 9.13 -11.14
N PHE A 648 -18.93 8.65 -11.79
CA PHE A 648 -17.81 9.47 -12.28
C PHE A 648 -17.70 9.49 -13.82
N ALA A 649 -18.61 8.81 -14.53
CA ALA A 649 -18.58 8.71 -16.00
C ALA A 649 -19.17 9.96 -16.71
N ASP A 650 -20.11 10.66 -16.07
CA ASP A 650 -20.68 11.89 -16.61
C ASP A 650 -19.69 13.06 -16.48
N ASN A 651 -18.95 13.30 -17.56
CA ASN A 651 -17.89 14.30 -17.71
C ASN A 651 -18.41 15.76 -17.77
N THR A 652 -19.49 16.10 -17.06
CA THR A 652 -20.11 17.45 -17.07
C THR A 652 -19.56 18.40 -16.00
N HIS A 653 -18.86 17.90 -14.98
CA HIS A 653 -18.20 18.71 -13.96
C HIS A 653 -16.71 18.38 -13.92
N ARG A 654 -15.93 19.23 -14.59
CA ARG A 654 -14.49 19.08 -14.83
C ARG A 654 -13.74 20.34 -14.41
#